data_AF-A0A954ZMG9-F1
#
_entry.id   AF-A0A954ZMG9-F1
#
_cell.length_a   1.000
_cell.length_b   1.000
_cell.length_c   1.000
_cell.angle_alpha   90.00
_cell.angle_beta   90.00
_cell.angle_gamma   90.00
#
_symmetry.space_group_name_H-M   'P 1'
#
loop_
_entity.id
_entity.type
_entity.pdbx_description
1 polymer ?
#
loop_
_entity_poly.entity_id
_entity_poly.type
_entity_poly.pdbx_seq_one_letter_code
_entity_poly.pdbx_strand_id
1 'polypeptide(L)'
;MAVGTEPRIEQSRTVQRPKTSGSWFSKLLGVLLVVGVLVGGGYGISRLLSLSDESEDSVVSTYVVEPTELLITVTEDGNVESALNIDVKCQVAGGSSILWIVPDGTEVKKGDKIVELDAAAIEDGINTQRIAVSKARSAMVQAEKNFEVAQIAVREYLEGTFVKELEDAETQITIAEENLRSAKNSLDYSERMFQRGYISELELESQQFAVKRAQLELNSANTVKKVLEEFTKVKTLEDLKSQVETARAARESEEAAYELEDTKLKRLEAQLAACTILAPQSGMVVFANERGGRFGQQQSGIEEGAAVRDRQTILRLPDLAQMQVKVNVHETKVESLERGMRARIGIQGRELLGTVTSIGNQPEATSFFQGNVKEYATTVRIEGEPDGLKPGMTAEVEILIAHLTDIISIPVSAVVEQRGKFYCWVKNQTEPERRELLLGLSNDQFVEVKDGLAMGDAVIRNPRAVVTEANQGDVQEEEQPDVNEKFGAERASSADGGNGPGGEGMRGPGGPGMGNGPGGDATRGPRGGGGEGPAFGGPGRGGPGNGGPGGGGPGNGGPGGGGRGPSFDLMQFDSDGDGRVSKDEAPERMQNFFDRMDPNGDGFIDQAEVDEMRSRFGGGRGGPGRGGPEGGGPGSGGPGGPGGPGSGGPPRE
;
A
#
# COMPACT_ATOMS: atom_id res chain seq x y z
N MET A 1 28.49 60.12 -31.05
CA MET A 1 27.94 61.15 -30.14
C MET A 1 27.97 60.52 -28.75
N ALA A 2 28.93 60.83 -27.88
CA ALA A 2 29.13 62.07 -27.12
C ALA A 2 28.13 62.20 -25.95
N VAL A 3 28.47 62.58 -24.72
CA VAL A 3 29.74 62.77 -23.95
C VAL A 3 29.32 62.74 -22.45
N GLY A 4 30.19 62.34 -21.50
CA GLY A 4 30.00 62.72 -20.08
C GLY A 4 30.62 61.76 -19.04
N THR A 5 31.79 62.09 -18.51
CA THR A 5 32.46 61.41 -17.36
C THR A 5 33.15 62.46 -16.46
N GLU A 6 33.59 62.05 -15.25
CA GLU A 6 34.20 62.84 -14.14
C GLU A 6 33.24 63.58 -13.20
N PRO A 7 33.63 63.94 -11.93
CA PRO A 7 34.95 63.86 -11.25
C PRO A 7 34.98 62.88 -10.04
N ARG A 8 36.09 62.41 -9.42
CA ARG A 8 37.47 62.89 -9.12
C ARG A 8 37.61 63.83 -7.90
N ILE A 9 38.08 63.30 -6.76
CA ILE A 9 38.82 64.03 -5.69
C ILE A 9 39.97 63.14 -5.15
N GLU A 10 41.13 63.74 -4.89
CA GLU A 10 42.41 63.08 -4.55
C GLU A 10 42.73 63.05 -3.05
N GLN A 11 43.66 62.16 -2.67
CA GLN A 11 44.22 62.04 -1.31
C GLN A 11 45.27 63.14 -1.03
N SER A 12 45.29 63.67 0.20
CA SER A 12 46.21 64.74 0.62
C SER A 12 47.53 64.23 1.23
N ARG A 13 48.61 65.00 1.00
CA ARG A 13 50.01 64.63 1.26
C ARG A 13 50.50 64.85 2.70
N THR A 14 51.48 64.04 3.08
CA THR A 14 52.43 64.27 4.19
C THR A 14 53.32 65.51 3.99
N VAL A 15 53.65 66.23 5.07
CA VAL A 15 54.67 67.31 5.11
C VAL A 15 55.67 67.03 6.24
N GLN A 16 56.93 67.47 6.09
CA GLN A 16 58.07 67.06 6.93
C GLN A 16 59.02 68.25 7.24
N ARG A 17 59.73 68.20 8.39
CA ARG A 17 60.94 68.99 8.80
C ARG A 17 60.70 70.43 9.33
N PRO A 18 61.66 71.09 10.04
CA PRO A 18 63.07 70.71 10.32
C PRO A 18 63.53 70.80 11.81
N LYS A 19 64.85 70.56 12.04
CA LYS A 19 65.60 70.59 13.33
C LYS A 19 66.27 71.95 13.59
N THR A 20 66.52 72.30 14.87
CA THR A 20 67.78 72.87 15.45
C THR A 20 67.62 73.00 16.99
N SER A 21 68.47 72.40 17.84
CA SER A 21 69.78 72.83 18.39
C SER A 21 69.69 73.75 19.64
N GLY A 22 70.47 73.44 20.71
CA GLY A 22 70.53 74.27 21.93
C GLY A 22 70.72 73.51 23.26
N SER A 23 71.91 72.94 23.51
CA SER A 23 72.20 72.16 24.72
C SER A 23 72.52 73.04 25.95
N TRP A 24 71.54 73.24 26.85
CA TRP A 24 71.77 73.58 28.27
C TRP A 24 70.54 73.19 29.12
N PHE A 25 69.33 73.55 28.67
CA PHE A 25 68.10 73.46 29.48
C PHE A 25 67.68 72.04 29.92
N SER A 26 68.11 70.99 29.21
CA SER A 26 67.68 69.61 29.46
C SER A 26 68.23 68.98 30.75
N LYS A 27 69.32 69.51 31.33
CA LYS A 27 69.94 68.94 32.54
C LYS A 27 69.30 69.38 33.85
N LEU A 28 68.56 70.49 33.85
CA LEU A 28 67.90 71.03 35.04
C LEU A 28 66.50 70.44 35.24
N LEU A 29 65.80 70.11 34.14
CA LEU A 29 64.48 69.46 34.17
C LEU A 29 64.55 68.00 34.67
N GLY A 30 65.65 67.28 34.38
CA GLY A 30 65.81 65.88 34.77
C GLY A 30 65.91 65.65 36.29
N VAL A 31 66.49 66.59 37.04
CA VAL A 31 66.63 66.46 38.51
C VAL A 31 65.29 66.69 39.22
N LEU A 32 64.48 67.62 38.72
CA LEU A 32 63.16 67.93 39.28
C LEU A 32 62.16 66.77 39.08
N LEU A 33 62.26 66.06 37.96
CA LEU A 33 61.42 64.90 37.65
C LEU A 33 61.71 63.70 38.57
N VAL A 34 62.99 63.44 38.89
CA VAL A 34 63.39 62.35 39.80
C VAL A 34 62.91 62.58 41.24
N VAL A 35 62.95 63.82 41.73
CA VAL A 35 62.42 64.16 43.07
C VAL A 35 60.89 64.02 43.12
N GLY A 36 60.18 64.41 42.05
CA GLY A 36 58.73 64.23 41.95
C GLY A 36 58.29 62.77 42.00
N VAL A 37 59.02 61.87 41.33
CA VAL A 37 58.73 60.42 41.32
C VAL A 37 58.97 59.77 42.68
N LEU A 38 60.01 60.16 43.42
CA LEU A 38 60.29 59.58 44.74
C LEU A 38 59.29 60.01 45.83
N VAL A 39 58.82 61.27 45.79
CA VAL A 39 57.79 61.76 46.72
C VAL A 39 56.39 61.24 46.34
N GLY A 40 56.07 61.15 45.04
CA GLY A 40 54.82 60.56 44.57
C GLY A 40 54.71 59.05 44.81
N GLY A 41 55.80 58.30 44.62
CA GLY A 41 55.84 56.86 44.83
C GLY A 41 55.61 56.45 46.29
N GLY A 42 56.22 57.16 47.24
CA GLY A 42 56.03 56.87 48.67
C GLY A 42 54.61 57.07 49.17
N TYR A 43 53.92 58.11 48.68
CA TYR A 43 52.54 58.43 49.07
C TYR A 43 51.49 57.57 48.33
N GLY A 44 51.80 57.10 47.12
CA GLY A 44 50.98 56.13 46.40
C GLY A 44 51.00 54.74 47.05
N ILE A 45 52.18 54.29 47.49
CA ILE A 45 52.35 52.95 48.07
C ILE A 45 51.71 52.83 49.46
N SER A 46 51.79 53.86 50.33
CA SER A 46 51.15 53.78 51.66
C SER A 46 49.63 53.81 51.62
N ARG A 47 49.02 54.40 50.57
CA ARG A 47 47.57 54.40 50.36
C ARG A 47 47.05 53.16 49.62
N LEU A 48 47.93 52.45 48.92
CA LEU A 48 47.62 51.20 48.23
C LEU A 48 47.75 49.97 49.15
N LEU A 49 48.57 50.06 50.21
CA LEU A 49 48.73 49.05 51.26
C LEU A 49 47.73 49.18 52.43
N SER A 50 46.81 50.14 52.37
CA SER A 50 45.75 50.37 53.36
C SER A 50 44.34 50.13 52.78
N LEU A 51 44.23 49.29 51.75
CA LEU A 51 42.99 48.86 51.08
C LEU A 51 43.03 47.32 50.90
N SER A 52 43.31 46.60 51.99
CA SER A 52 43.40 45.14 52.01
C SER A 52 42.92 44.58 53.35
N ASP A 53 41.84 45.16 53.86
CA ASP A 53 41.01 44.57 54.92
C ASP A 53 39.57 45.11 54.76
N GLU A 54 38.92 44.70 53.67
CA GLU A 54 37.48 44.87 53.47
C GLU A 54 36.93 43.50 53.08
N SER A 55 36.13 42.92 53.97
CA SER A 55 35.58 41.58 53.88
C SER A 55 34.71 41.43 52.64
N GLU A 56 34.89 40.33 51.89
CA GLU A 56 33.94 39.88 50.87
C GLU A 56 32.63 39.43 51.54
N ASP A 57 31.77 40.39 51.88
CA ASP A 57 30.35 40.13 52.10
C ASP A 57 29.75 39.75 50.75
N SER A 58 29.86 38.46 50.41
CA SER A 58 29.15 37.88 49.28
C SER A 58 27.65 38.14 49.49
N VAL A 59 27.07 39.07 48.73
CA VAL A 59 25.66 39.44 48.87
C VAL A 59 24.82 38.29 48.33
N VAL A 60 24.58 37.31 49.20
CA VAL A 60 23.81 36.11 48.90
C VAL A 60 22.42 36.52 48.45
N SER A 61 22.12 36.31 47.17
CA SER A 61 20.81 36.60 46.60
C SER A 61 19.77 35.67 47.23
N THR A 62 18.98 36.20 48.15
CA THR A 62 17.88 35.47 48.81
C THR A 62 16.54 35.82 48.17
N TYR A 63 15.68 34.82 48.07
CA TYR A 63 14.27 34.94 47.72
C TYR A 63 13.44 34.70 48.98
N VAL A 64 12.51 35.60 49.30
CA VAL A 64 11.60 35.44 50.45
C VAL A 64 10.41 34.61 50.01
N VAL A 65 10.07 33.58 50.79
CA VAL A 65 8.93 32.70 50.52
C VAL A 65 7.62 33.44 50.77
N GLU A 66 6.89 33.76 49.70
CA GLU A 66 5.57 34.39 49.73
C GLU A 66 4.54 33.50 49.01
N PRO A 67 3.28 33.44 49.47
CA PRO A 67 2.23 32.70 48.78
C PRO A 67 2.02 33.29 47.38
N THR A 68 2.21 32.46 46.36
CA THR A 68 2.26 32.90 44.95
C THR A 68 1.41 31.97 44.09
N GLU A 69 0.76 32.51 43.07
CA GLU A 69 0.07 31.70 42.06
C GLU A 69 1.09 31.09 41.09
N LEU A 70 1.09 29.76 40.97
CA LEU A 70 1.96 29.05 40.03
C LEU A 70 1.15 28.57 38.83
N LEU A 71 1.42 29.20 37.68
CA LEU A 71 0.97 28.75 36.38
C LEU A 71 1.99 27.78 35.80
N ILE A 72 1.55 26.56 35.49
CA ILE A 72 2.34 25.57 34.77
C ILE A 72 1.76 25.47 33.37
N THR A 73 2.47 26.06 32.41
CA THR A 73 2.11 26.04 30.99
C THR A 73 3.17 25.30 30.20
N VAL A 74 2.74 24.68 29.09
CA VAL A 74 3.62 24.11 28.08
C VAL A 74 3.42 24.90 26.80
N THR A 75 4.45 25.65 26.43
CA THR A 75 4.55 26.33 25.14
C THR A 75 5.27 25.42 24.15
N GLU A 76 4.64 25.18 23.01
CA GLU A 76 5.20 24.46 21.86
C GLU A 76 4.71 25.08 20.54
N ASP A 77 5.50 24.95 19.48
CA ASP A 77 5.11 25.39 18.14
C ASP A 77 4.17 24.39 17.45
N GLY A 78 3.22 24.91 16.70
CA GLY A 78 2.27 24.13 15.91
C GLY A 78 1.95 24.74 14.56
N ASN A 79 1.28 23.94 13.72
CA ASN A 79 0.79 24.37 12.41
C ASN A 79 -0.74 24.41 12.41
N VAL A 80 -1.31 25.50 11.91
CA VAL A 80 -2.75 25.67 11.74
C VAL A 80 -3.23 24.80 10.56
N GLU A 81 -4.20 23.93 10.82
CA GLU A 81 -4.85 23.08 9.82
C GLU A 81 -6.38 23.16 9.95
N SER A 82 -7.11 22.80 8.89
CA SER A 82 -8.56 22.60 9.03
C SER A 82 -8.82 21.23 9.67
N ALA A 83 -9.80 21.16 10.57
CA ALA A 83 -10.29 19.92 11.15
C ALA A 83 -11.00 19.02 10.11
N LEU A 84 -11.52 19.60 9.03
CA LEU A 84 -12.24 18.90 7.97
C LEU A 84 -11.65 19.20 6.59
N ASN A 85 -10.68 18.38 6.18
CA ASN A 85 -10.09 18.41 4.85
C ASN A 85 -10.73 17.34 3.95
N ILE A 86 -11.35 17.75 2.84
CA ILE A 86 -11.77 16.82 1.78
C ILE A 86 -10.77 16.88 0.62
N ASP A 87 -10.10 15.75 0.38
CA ASP A 87 -9.33 15.51 -0.85
C ASP A 87 -10.29 15.26 -2.02
N VAL A 88 -10.25 16.11 -3.05
CA VAL A 88 -10.92 15.90 -4.33
C VAL A 88 -9.97 15.18 -5.29
N LYS A 89 -10.39 13.99 -5.74
CA LYS A 89 -9.59 13.06 -6.55
C LYS A 89 -10.22 12.85 -7.92
N CYS A 90 -9.38 12.63 -8.93
CA CYS A 90 -9.83 12.18 -10.24
C CYS A 90 -10.58 10.84 -10.11
N GLN A 91 -11.78 10.74 -10.70
CA GLN A 91 -12.57 9.51 -10.77
C GLN A 91 -12.66 8.95 -12.21
N VAL A 92 -12.01 9.61 -13.18
CA VAL A 92 -11.98 9.18 -14.58
C VAL A 92 -10.93 8.09 -14.74
N ALA A 93 -11.38 6.86 -14.94
CA ALA A 93 -10.48 5.71 -15.10
C ALA A 93 -9.64 5.84 -16.37
N GLY A 94 -8.33 5.64 -16.25
CA GLY A 94 -7.34 5.92 -17.30
C GLY A 94 -6.71 7.31 -17.22
N GLY A 95 -7.35 8.25 -16.51
CA GLY A 95 -6.93 9.65 -16.44
C GLY A 95 -7.45 10.50 -17.61
N SER A 96 -7.31 11.82 -17.47
CA SER A 96 -7.64 12.80 -18.50
C SER A 96 -6.82 14.09 -18.30
N SER A 97 -6.78 14.98 -19.28
CA SER A 97 -6.20 16.32 -19.17
C SER A 97 -7.17 17.29 -18.50
N ILE A 98 -6.66 18.16 -17.63
CA ILE A 98 -7.42 19.30 -17.09
C ILE A 98 -7.66 20.30 -18.22
N LEU A 99 -8.91 20.57 -18.57
CA LEU A 99 -9.29 21.63 -19.50
C LEU A 99 -9.39 22.98 -18.80
N TRP A 100 -9.92 22.99 -17.58
CA TRP A 100 -10.07 24.18 -16.74
C TRP A 100 -10.03 23.80 -15.26
N ILE A 101 -9.42 24.65 -14.43
CA ILE A 101 -9.38 24.48 -12.97
C ILE A 101 -9.58 25.83 -12.29
N VAL A 102 -10.35 25.86 -11.19
CA VAL A 102 -10.55 27.09 -10.43
C VAL A 102 -9.23 27.55 -9.78
N PRO A 103 -8.90 28.85 -9.75
CA PRO A 103 -7.61 29.31 -9.21
C PRO A 103 -7.37 28.97 -7.74
N ASP A 104 -6.13 28.67 -7.38
CA ASP A 104 -5.69 28.43 -6.00
C ASP A 104 -6.05 29.60 -5.07
N GLY A 105 -6.52 29.29 -3.86
CA GLY A 105 -6.99 30.28 -2.89
C GLY A 105 -8.40 30.82 -3.14
N THR A 106 -9.11 30.38 -4.17
CA THR A 106 -10.52 30.76 -4.40
C THR A 106 -11.45 30.08 -3.39
N GLU A 107 -12.38 30.83 -2.80
CA GLU A 107 -13.48 30.27 -2.00
C GLU A 107 -14.60 29.74 -2.88
N VAL A 108 -15.01 28.50 -2.64
CA VAL A 108 -16.09 27.83 -3.37
C VAL A 108 -17.17 27.33 -2.43
N LYS A 109 -18.41 27.26 -2.91
CA LYS A 109 -19.54 26.68 -2.19
C LYS A 109 -19.77 25.25 -2.63
N LYS A 110 -20.39 24.45 -1.76
CA LYS A 110 -20.84 23.10 -2.10
C LYS A 110 -21.69 23.10 -3.38
N GLY A 111 -21.25 22.35 -4.38
CA GLY A 111 -21.88 22.23 -5.70
C GLY A 111 -21.27 23.10 -6.79
N ASP A 112 -20.37 24.04 -6.47
CA ASP A 112 -19.68 24.84 -7.49
C ASP A 112 -18.72 23.99 -8.33
N LYS A 113 -18.56 24.33 -9.61
CA LYS A 113 -17.64 23.65 -10.53
C LYS A 113 -16.20 24.04 -10.19
N ILE A 114 -15.34 23.04 -9.96
CA ILE A 114 -13.93 23.26 -9.52
C ILE A 114 -12.89 22.72 -10.50
N VAL A 115 -13.21 21.64 -11.23
CA VAL A 115 -12.35 21.09 -12.29
C VAL A 115 -13.22 20.65 -13.47
N GLU A 116 -12.73 20.92 -14.67
CA GLU A 116 -13.21 20.34 -15.91
C GLU A 116 -12.08 19.53 -16.54
N LEU A 117 -12.34 18.24 -16.79
CA LEU A 117 -11.44 17.35 -17.50
C LEU A 117 -11.90 17.22 -18.96
N ASP A 118 -10.96 16.97 -19.86
CA ASP A 118 -11.28 16.67 -21.26
C ASP A 118 -12.18 15.43 -21.33
N ALA A 119 -13.31 15.60 -22.02
CA ALA A 119 -14.36 14.62 -22.19
C ALA A 119 -14.44 14.07 -23.61
N ALA A 120 -13.75 14.67 -24.60
CA ALA A 120 -13.96 14.38 -26.02
C ALA A 120 -13.81 12.89 -26.36
N ALA A 121 -12.75 12.24 -25.84
CA ALA A 121 -12.53 10.80 -26.03
C ALA A 121 -13.61 9.92 -25.39
N ILE A 122 -14.25 10.37 -24.31
CA ILE A 122 -15.34 9.66 -23.62
C ILE A 122 -16.66 9.89 -24.37
N GLU A 123 -16.92 11.09 -24.88
CA GLU A 123 -18.09 11.39 -25.72
C GLU A 123 -18.08 10.59 -27.03
N ASP A 124 -16.94 10.50 -27.72
CA ASP A 124 -16.78 9.63 -28.89
C ASP A 124 -16.96 8.14 -28.55
N GLY A 125 -16.48 7.74 -27.37
CA GLY A 125 -16.72 6.41 -26.79
C GLY A 125 -18.21 6.15 -26.56
N ILE A 126 -18.94 7.09 -25.95
CA ILE A 126 -20.39 7.02 -25.72
C ILE A 126 -21.14 6.93 -27.05
N ASN A 127 -20.81 7.76 -28.03
CA ASN A 127 -21.45 7.75 -29.35
C ASN A 127 -21.26 6.39 -30.04
N THR A 128 -20.05 5.85 -30.02
CA THR A 128 -19.73 4.52 -30.56
C THR A 128 -20.47 3.41 -29.80
N GLN A 129 -20.46 3.45 -28.47
CA GLN A 129 -21.12 2.47 -27.62
C GLN A 129 -22.65 2.51 -27.77
N ARG A 130 -23.24 3.69 -27.97
CA ARG A 130 -24.68 3.86 -28.22
C ARG A 130 -25.12 3.22 -29.54
N ILE A 131 -24.26 3.23 -30.57
CA ILE A 131 -24.48 2.49 -31.82
C ILE A 131 -24.43 0.98 -31.55
N ALA A 132 -23.46 0.50 -30.75
CA ALA A 132 -23.37 -0.91 -30.35
C ALA A 132 -24.62 -1.38 -29.57
N VAL A 133 -25.06 -0.61 -28.57
CA VAL A 133 -26.29 -0.85 -27.80
C VAL A 133 -27.52 -0.89 -28.71
N SER A 134 -27.64 0.04 -29.67
CA SER A 134 -28.75 0.07 -30.63
C SER A 134 -28.78 -1.18 -31.53
N LYS A 135 -27.59 -1.65 -31.97
CA LYS A 135 -27.44 -2.88 -32.74
C LYS A 135 -27.80 -4.12 -31.92
N ALA A 136 -27.29 -4.25 -30.69
CA ALA A 136 -27.60 -5.36 -29.79
C ALA A 136 -29.10 -5.41 -29.45
N ARG A 137 -29.70 -4.24 -29.16
CA ARG A 137 -31.15 -4.13 -28.94
C ARG A 137 -31.97 -4.60 -30.15
N SER A 138 -31.52 -4.28 -31.35
CA SER A 138 -32.18 -4.70 -32.59
C SER A 138 -32.10 -6.22 -32.79
N ALA A 139 -30.95 -6.84 -32.47
CA ALA A 139 -30.77 -8.28 -32.49
C ALA A 139 -31.64 -9.00 -31.44
N MET A 140 -31.68 -8.49 -30.20
CA MET A 140 -32.55 -8.99 -29.13
C MET A 140 -34.04 -8.93 -29.51
N VAL A 141 -34.52 -7.82 -30.08
CA VAL A 141 -35.91 -7.71 -30.57
C VAL A 141 -36.18 -8.70 -31.71
N GLN A 142 -35.21 -8.93 -32.61
CA GLN A 142 -35.35 -9.93 -33.67
C GLN A 142 -35.42 -11.37 -33.11
N ALA A 143 -34.58 -11.70 -32.13
CA ALA A 143 -34.58 -12.99 -31.46
C ALA A 143 -35.88 -13.22 -30.65
N GLU A 144 -36.39 -12.19 -29.96
CA GLU A 144 -37.69 -12.22 -29.30
C GLU A 144 -38.84 -12.50 -30.29
N LYS A 145 -38.84 -11.87 -31.47
CA LYS A 145 -39.83 -12.16 -32.52
C LYS A 145 -39.70 -13.56 -33.10
N ASN A 146 -38.49 -14.10 -33.26
CA ASN A 146 -38.29 -15.48 -33.68
C ASN A 146 -38.83 -16.47 -32.64
N PHE A 147 -38.65 -16.19 -31.34
CA PHE A 147 -39.22 -16.98 -30.25
C PHE A 147 -40.76 -16.91 -30.22
N GLU A 148 -41.35 -15.73 -30.40
CA GLU A 148 -42.82 -15.57 -30.52
C GLU A 148 -43.38 -16.38 -31.70
N VAL A 149 -42.72 -16.35 -32.86
CA VAL A 149 -43.11 -17.15 -34.04
C VAL A 149 -43.02 -18.66 -33.76
N ALA A 150 -41.98 -19.12 -33.08
CA ALA A 150 -41.86 -20.54 -32.70
C ALA A 150 -42.98 -20.99 -31.75
N GLN A 151 -43.37 -20.14 -30.78
CA GLN A 151 -44.52 -20.41 -29.91
C GLN A 151 -45.85 -20.41 -30.66
N ILE A 152 -46.02 -19.53 -31.64
CA ILE A 152 -47.20 -19.53 -32.52
C ILE A 152 -47.30 -20.86 -33.29
N ALA A 153 -46.19 -21.39 -33.82
CA ALA A 153 -46.19 -22.66 -34.54
C ALA A 153 -46.63 -23.87 -33.68
N VAL A 154 -46.22 -23.94 -32.40
CA VAL A 154 -46.71 -24.97 -31.45
C VAL A 154 -48.23 -24.88 -31.28
N ARG A 155 -48.76 -23.66 -31.16
CA ARG A 155 -50.20 -23.41 -30.98
C ARG A 155 -51.00 -23.69 -32.25
N GLU A 156 -50.52 -23.26 -33.41
CA GLU A 156 -51.11 -23.55 -34.72
C GLU A 156 -51.20 -25.06 -34.98
N TYR A 157 -50.18 -25.82 -34.57
CA TYR A 157 -50.22 -27.28 -34.63
C TYR A 157 -51.31 -27.87 -33.72
N LEU A 158 -51.32 -27.47 -32.43
CA LEU A 158 -52.21 -28.03 -31.42
C LEU A 158 -53.69 -27.66 -31.60
N GLU A 159 -53.98 -26.43 -31.99
CA GLU A 159 -55.34 -25.87 -32.09
C GLU A 159 -55.90 -25.92 -33.52
N GLY A 160 -55.03 -26.02 -34.54
CA GLY A 160 -55.39 -25.98 -35.96
C GLY A 160 -55.17 -27.31 -36.67
N THR A 161 -53.93 -27.60 -37.07
CA THR A 161 -53.67 -28.69 -38.02
C THR A 161 -53.89 -30.08 -37.42
N PHE A 162 -53.46 -30.33 -36.17
CA PHE A 162 -53.73 -31.61 -35.50
C PHE A 162 -55.22 -31.88 -35.31
N VAL A 163 -56.01 -30.85 -34.96
CA VAL A 163 -57.47 -30.98 -34.77
C VAL A 163 -58.14 -31.39 -36.08
N LYS A 164 -57.74 -30.77 -37.19
CA LYS A 164 -58.24 -31.12 -38.52
C LYS A 164 -57.84 -32.54 -38.94
N GLU A 165 -56.57 -32.92 -38.77
CA GLU A 165 -56.10 -34.27 -39.09
C GLU A 165 -56.82 -35.36 -38.28
N LEU A 166 -57.17 -35.04 -37.02
CA LEU A 166 -57.96 -35.91 -36.16
C LEU A 166 -59.42 -36.03 -36.64
N GLU A 167 -60.07 -34.92 -36.98
CA GLU A 167 -61.45 -34.89 -37.52
C GLU A 167 -61.56 -35.65 -38.85
N ASP A 168 -60.57 -35.49 -39.74
CA ASP A 168 -60.46 -36.25 -40.99
C ASP A 168 -60.33 -37.77 -40.70
N ALA A 169 -59.51 -38.17 -39.72
CA ALA A 169 -59.35 -39.57 -39.33
C ALA A 169 -60.62 -40.18 -38.69
N GLU A 170 -61.31 -39.42 -37.83
CA GLU A 170 -62.58 -39.84 -37.20
C GLU A 170 -63.72 -39.96 -38.23
N THR A 171 -63.73 -39.08 -39.23
CA THR A 171 -64.65 -39.17 -40.37
C THR A 171 -64.43 -40.46 -41.17
N GLN A 172 -63.17 -40.85 -41.42
CA GLN A 172 -62.86 -42.11 -42.10
C GLN A 172 -63.24 -43.35 -41.27
N ILE A 173 -63.03 -43.31 -39.94
CA ILE A 173 -63.51 -44.38 -39.04
C ILE A 173 -65.02 -44.50 -39.14
N THR A 174 -65.76 -43.39 -39.04
CA THR A 174 -67.23 -43.36 -39.14
C THR A 174 -67.72 -43.97 -40.45
N ILE A 175 -67.12 -43.62 -41.59
CA ILE A 175 -67.45 -44.20 -42.90
C ILE A 175 -67.19 -45.72 -42.93
N ALA A 176 -66.07 -46.17 -42.36
CA ALA A 176 -65.74 -47.59 -42.32
C ALA A 176 -66.66 -48.40 -41.37
N GLU A 177 -67.09 -47.82 -40.24
CA GLU A 177 -68.08 -48.41 -39.34
C GLU A 177 -69.45 -48.56 -40.03
N GLU A 178 -69.90 -47.54 -40.76
CA GLU A 178 -71.13 -47.57 -41.54
C GLU A 178 -71.09 -48.64 -42.65
N ASN A 179 -69.98 -48.72 -43.39
CA ASN A 179 -69.75 -49.76 -44.40
C ASN A 179 -69.80 -51.17 -43.77
N LEU A 180 -69.14 -51.36 -42.62
CA LEU A 180 -69.16 -52.62 -41.88
C LEU A 180 -70.57 -52.98 -41.37
N ARG A 181 -71.34 -52.00 -40.89
CA ARG A 181 -72.73 -52.19 -40.44
C ARG A 181 -73.62 -52.61 -41.61
N SER A 182 -73.48 -51.95 -42.77
CA SER A 182 -74.21 -52.29 -43.99
C SER A 182 -73.87 -53.71 -44.48
N ALA A 183 -72.58 -54.07 -44.50
CA ALA A 183 -72.13 -55.42 -44.87
C ALA A 183 -72.67 -56.50 -43.91
N LYS A 184 -72.66 -56.24 -42.59
CA LYS A 184 -73.21 -57.17 -41.58
C LYS A 184 -74.72 -57.38 -41.77
N ASN A 185 -75.49 -56.33 -42.00
CA ASN A 185 -76.92 -56.42 -42.28
C ASN A 185 -77.21 -57.23 -43.55
N SER A 186 -76.35 -57.08 -44.57
CA SER A 186 -76.45 -57.80 -45.84
C SER A 186 -76.12 -59.29 -45.70
N LEU A 187 -75.11 -59.62 -44.88
CA LEU A 187 -74.79 -61.00 -44.51
C LEU A 187 -75.93 -61.66 -43.72
N ASP A 188 -76.44 -61.01 -42.66
CA ASP A 188 -77.56 -61.51 -41.84
C ASP A 188 -78.84 -61.77 -42.66
N TYR A 189 -79.15 -60.91 -43.64
CA TYR A 189 -80.21 -61.17 -44.61
C TYR A 189 -79.91 -62.38 -45.49
N SER A 190 -78.68 -62.51 -45.98
CA SER A 190 -78.25 -63.60 -46.87
C SER A 190 -78.25 -64.95 -46.16
N GLU A 191 -77.79 -65.03 -44.90
CA GLU A 191 -77.85 -66.22 -44.06
C GLU A 191 -79.29 -66.75 -43.90
N ARG A 192 -80.26 -65.86 -43.65
CA ARG A 192 -81.68 -66.23 -43.59
C ARG A 192 -82.23 -66.75 -44.93
N MET A 193 -81.75 -66.24 -46.06
CA MET A 193 -82.17 -66.72 -47.38
C MET A 193 -81.50 -68.03 -47.78
N PHE A 194 -80.25 -68.25 -47.37
CA PHE A 194 -79.53 -69.52 -47.56
C PHE A 194 -80.20 -70.65 -46.77
N GLN A 195 -80.57 -70.42 -45.51
CA GLN A 195 -81.34 -71.39 -44.69
C GLN A 195 -82.69 -71.79 -45.31
N ARG A 196 -83.25 -70.95 -46.19
CA ARG A 196 -84.50 -71.21 -46.91
C ARG A 196 -84.29 -71.78 -48.32
N GLY A 197 -83.04 -71.97 -48.75
CA GLY A 197 -82.66 -72.50 -50.06
C GLY A 197 -82.78 -71.50 -51.22
N TYR A 198 -82.83 -70.19 -50.96
CA TYR A 198 -83.04 -69.17 -52.01
C TYR A 198 -81.75 -68.59 -52.62
N ILE A 199 -80.58 -68.79 -52.00
CA ILE A 199 -79.28 -68.33 -52.52
C ILE A 199 -78.24 -69.45 -52.47
N SER A 200 -77.14 -69.29 -53.22
CA SER A 200 -76.05 -70.27 -53.29
C SER A 200 -75.01 -70.09 -52.17
N GLU A 201 -74.22 -71.14 -51.90
CA GLU A 201 -73.12 -71.10 -50.93
C GLU A 201 -72.04 -70.09 -51.32
N LEU A 202 -71.69 -70.01 -52.61
CA LEU A 202 -70.75 -69.03 -53.17
C LEU A 202 -71.21 -67.58 -52.93
N GLU A 203 -72.51 -67.34 -53.00
CA GLU A 203 -73.10 -66.02 -52.78
C GLU A 203 -73.08 -65.63 -51.30
N LEU A 204 -73.31 -66.59 -50.40
CA LEU A 204 -73.13 -66.40 -48.96
C LEU A 204 -71.65 -66.13 -48.60
N GLU A 205 -70.72 -66.91 -49.18
CA GLU A 205 -69.28 -66.75 -48.95
C GLU A 205 -68.79 -65.36 -49.41
N SER A 206 -69.30 -64.86 -50.54
CA SER A 206 -69.05 -63.50 -51.03
C SER A 206 -69.44 -62.42 -50.01
N GLN A 207 -70.60 -62.56 -49.35
CA GLN A 207 -71.03 -61.62 -48.29
C GLN A 207 -70.15 -61.74 -47.03
N GLN A 208 -69.70 -62.94 -46.68
CA GLN A 208 -68.74 -63.12 -45.58
C GLN A 208 -67.39 -62.44 -45.90
N PHE A 209 -66.92 -62.50 -47.15
CA PHE A 209 -65.74 -61.76 -47.60
C PHE A 209 -65.98 -60.25 -47.60
N ALA A 210 -67.17 -59.76 -47.96
CA ALA A 210 -67.52 -58.34 -47.87
C ALA A 210 -67.44 -57.81 -46.43
N VAL A 211 -67.96 -58.57 -45.44
CA VAL A 211 -67.84 -58.23 -44.01
C VAL A 211 -66.37 -58.24 -43.56
N LYS A 212 -65.58 -59.25 -43.94
CA LYS A 212 -64.14 -59.31 -43.64
C LYS A 212 -63.40 -58.11 -44.23
N ARG A 213 -63.71 -57.70 -45.46
CA ARG A 213 -63.10 -56.53 -46.11
C ARG A 213 -63.43 -55.24 -45.36
N ALA A 214 -64.71 -54.99 -45.06
CA ALA A 214 -65.13 -53.81 -44.31
C ALA A 214 -64.53 -53.77 -42.88
N GLN A 215 -64.32 -54.93 -42.25
CA GLN A 215 -63.64 -55.00 -40.95
C GLN A 215 -62.15 -54.66 -41.06
N LEU A 216 -61.47 -55.06 -42.14
CA LEU A 216 -60.09 -54.66 -42.41
C LEU A 216 -59.97 -53.16 -42.74
N GLU A 217 -60.92 -52.61 -43.49
CA GLU A 217 -61.02 -51.16 -43.75
C GLU A 217 -61.17 -50.37 -42.43
N LEU A 218 -62.05 -50.81 -41.52
CA LEU A 218 -62.23 -50.21 -40.20
C LEU A 218 -60.98 -50.34 -39.31
N ASN A 219 -60.33 -51.51 -39.30
CA ASN A 219 -59.10 -51.70 -38.55
C ASN A 219 -57.96 -50.82 -39.09
N SER A 220 -57.90 -50.61 -40.40
CA SER A 220 -56.96 -49.69 -41.05
C SER A 220 -57.21 -48.24 -40.63
N ALA A 221 -58.46 -47.76 -40.68
CA ALA A 221 -58.82 -46.41 -40.25
C ALA A 221 -58.48 -46.14 -38.77
N ASN A 222 -58.78 -47.09 -37.88
CA ASN A 222 -58.39 -47.02 -36.47
C ASN A 222 -56.86 -47.01 -36.29
N THR A 223 -56.12 -47.76 -37.11
CA THR A 223 -54.64 -47.76 -37.07
C THR A 223 -54.08 -46.39 -37.48
N VAL A 224 -54.67 -45.72 -38.48
CA VAL A 224 -54.27 -44.37 -38.89
C VAL A 224 -54.47 -43.37 -37.76
N LYS A 225 -55.66 -43.34 -37.10
CA LYS A 225 -55.90 -42.48 -35.93
C LYS A 225 -54.90 -42.76 -34.80
N LYS A 226 -54.66 -44.04 -34.49
CA LYS A 226 -53.70 -44.43 -33.44
C LYS A 226 -52.28 -43.96 -33.74
N VAL A 227 -51.81 -44.09 -34.99
CA VAL A 227 -50.49 -43.58 -35.40
C VAL A 227 -50.41 -42.06 -35.30
N LEU A 228 -51.49 -41.35 -35.68
CA LEU A 228 -51.58 -39.90 -35.56
C LEU A 228 -51.45 -39.43 -34.10
N GLU A 229 -52.21 -40.04 -33.18
CA GLU A 229 -52.26 -39.65 -31.76
C GLU A 229 -51.00 -40.05 -30.97
N GLU A 230 -50.54 -41.30 -31.11
CA GLU A 230 -49.44 -41.83 -30.28
C GLU A 230 -48.05 -41.48 -30.82
N PHE A 231 -47.88 -41.34 -32.15
CA PHE A 231 -46.56 -41.19 -32.78
C PHE A 231 -46.40 -39.84 -33.47
N THR A 232 -47.27 -39.51 -34.43
CA THR A 232 -47.12 -38.29 -35.23
C THR A 232 -47.19 -37.05 -34.35
N LYS A 233 -48.23 -36.93 -33.51
CA LYS A 233 -48.42 -35.81 -32.58
C LYS A 233 -47.26 -35.62 -31.62
N VAL A 234 -46.78 -36.69 -31.00
CA VAL A 234 -45.70 -36.61 -30.00
C VAL A 234 -44.40 -36.16 -30.68
N LYS A 235 -44.09 -36.72 -31.85
CA LYS A 235 -42.89 -36.36 -32.62
C LYS A 235 -42.93 -34.88 -33.05
N THR A 236 -43.98 -34.45 -33.74
CA THR A 236 -44.07 -33.07 -34.27
C THR A 236 -44.09 -32.03 -33.16
N LEU A 237 -44.77 -32.32 -32.05
CA LEU A 237 -44.84 -31.43 -30.89
C LEU A 237 -43.48 -31.31 -30.18
N GLU A 238 -42.71 -32.39 -30.11
CA GLU A 238 -41.34 -32.34 -29.56
C GLU A 238 -40.36 -31.64 -30.51
N ASP A 239 -40.47 -31.87 -31.83
CA ASP A 239 -39.70 -31.15 -32.85
C ASP A 239 -39.97 -29.62 -32.78
N LEU A 240 -41.23 -29.21 -32.57
CA LEU A 240 -41.62 -27.79 -32.42
C LEU A 240 -41.20 -27.21 -31.06
N LYS A 241 -41.31 -27.96 -29.96
CA LYS A 241 -40.77 -27.53 -28.65
C LYS A 241 -39.26 -27.35 -28.69
N SER A 242 -38.54 -28.23 -29.37
CA SER A 242 -37.09 -28.08 -29.56
C SER A 242 -36.76 -26.79 -30.32
N GLN A 243 -37.60 -26.34 -31.26
CA GLN A 243 -37.45 -25.05 -31.94
C GLN A 243 -37.79 -23.86 -31.02
N VAL A 244 -38.76 -24.01 -30.12
CA VAL A 244 -39.06 -22.99 -29.10
C VAL A 244 -37.89 -22.83 -28.13
N GLU A 245 -37.30 -23.91 -27.63
CA GLU A 245 -36.16 -23.82 -26.71
C GLU A 245 -34.87 -23.33 -27.39
N THR A 246 -34.60 -23.66 -28.66
CA THR A 246 -33.46 -23.04 -29.38
C THR A 246 -33.69 -21.55 -29.65
N ALA A 247 -34.90 -21.13 -30.01
CA ALA A 247 -35.24 -19.72 -30.17
C ALA A 247 -35.20 -18.97 -28.82
N ARG A 248 -35.57 -19.63 -27.71
CA ARG A 248 -35.45 -19.10 -26.35
C ARG A 248 -34.01 -18.86 -25.95
N ALA A 249 -33.15 -19.87 -26.14
CA ALA A 249 -31.72 -19.75 -25.85
C ALA A 249 -31.06 -18.65 -26.70
N ALA A 250 -31.47 -18.50 -27.97
CA ALA A 250 -31.03 -17.39 -28.82
C ALA A 250 -31.49 -16.03 -28.27
N ARG A 251 -32.76 -15.89 -27.86
CA ARG A 251 -33.26 -14.66 -27.21
C ARG A 251 -32.45 -14.34 -25.95
N GLU A 252 -32.28 -15.29 -25.04
CA GLU A 252 -31.55 -15.11 -23.78
C GLU A 252 -30.10 -14.69 -24.02
N SER A 253 -29.44 -15.26 -25.04
CA SER A 253 -28.09 -14.87 -25.46
C SER A 253 -28.02 -13.42 -25.98
N GLU A 254 -28.97 -12.99 -26.80
CA GLU A 254 -29.00 -11.61 -27.32
C GLU A 254 -29.45 -10.59 -26.25
N GLU A 255 -30.30 -11.01 -25.31
CA GLU A 255 -30.72 -10.21 -24.15
C GLU A 255 -29.52 -9.95 -23.21
N ALA A 256 -28.74 -10.98 -22.88
CA ALA A 256 -27.49 -10.84 -22.13
C ALA A 256 -26.43 -10.00 -22.89
N ALA A 257 -26.35 -10.12 -24.21
CA ALA A 257 -25.46 -9.28 -25.02
C ALA A 257 -25.88 -7.80 -25.00
N TYR A 258 -27.19 -7.51 -25.08
CA TYR A 258 -27.72 -6.16 -24.92
C TYR A 258 -27.42 -5.56 -23.55
N GLU A 259 -27.63 -6.32 -22.46
CA GLU A 259 -27.28 -5.87 -21.09
C GLU A 259 -25.78 -5.60 -20.92
N LEU A 260 -24.91 -6.41 -21.53
CA LEU A 260 -23.46 -6.18 -21.51
C LEU A 260 -23.07 -4.88 -22.24
N GLU A 261 -23.68 -4.58 -23.38
CA GLU A 261 -23.40 -3.32 -24.08
C GLU A 261 -24.01 -2.10 -23.36
N ASP A 262 -25.17 -2.26 -22.72
CA ASP A 262 -25.84 -1.20 -21.95
C ASP A 262 -25.10 -0.87 -20.64
N THR A 263 -24.56 -1.87 -19.94
CA THR A 263 -23.72 -1.66 -18.75
C THR A 263 -22.39 -0.97 -19.09
N LYS A 264 -21.79 -1.25 -20.26
CA LYS A 264 -20.64 -0.49 -20.79
C LYS A 264 -21.02 0.97 -21.08
N LEU A 265 -22.18 1.22 -21.68
CA LEU A 265 -22.67 2.58 -21.95
C LEU A 265 -22.83 3.37 -20.65
N LYS A 266 -23.53 2.81 -19.66
CA LYS A 266 -23.71 3.41 -18.32
C LYS A 266 -22.38 3.71 -17.62
N ARG A 267 -21.37 2.85 -17.80
CA ARG A 267 -20.01 3.10 -17.27
C ARG A 267 -19.35 4.31 -17.93
N LEU A 268 -19.48 4.47 -19.24
CA LEU A 268 -18.95 5.64 -19.95
C LEU A 268 -19.72 6.92 -19.60
N GLU A 269 -21.05 6.85 -19.49
CA GLU A 269 -21.88 7.98 -19.03
C GLU A 269 -21.53 8.43 -17.60
N ALA A 270 -21.24 7.49 -16.69
CA ALA A 270 -20.74 7.80 -15.36
C ALA A 270 -19.33 8.43 -15.37
N GLN A 271 -18.46 8.03 -16.31
CA GLN A 271 -17.15 8.64 -16.51
C GLN A 271 -17.27 10.07 -17.08
N LEU A 272 -18.20 10.31 -18.02
CA LEU A 272 -18.49 11.64 -18.54
C LEU A 272 -18.98 12.58 -17.42
N ALA A 273 -19.87 12.09 -16.56
CA ALA A 273 -20.30 12.85 -15.38
C ALA A 273 -19.12 13.16 -14.42
N ALA A 274 -18.16 12.24 -14.30
CA ALA A 274 -16.94 12.41 -13.51
C ALA A 274 -15.90 13.37 -14.13
N CYS A 275 -16.02 13.74 -15.41
CA CYS A 275 -15.16 14.78 -16.02
C CYS A 275 -15.47 16.18 -15.49
N THR A 276 -16.69 16.44 -15.02
CA THR A 276 -17.05 17.69 -14.34
C THR A 276 -17.03 17.47 -12.83
N ILE A 277 -15.99 17.95 -12.17
CA ILE A 277 -15.83 17.79 -10.72
C ILE A 277 -16.43 19.01 -10.01
N LEU A 278 -17.37 18.73 -9.10
CA LEU A 278 -18.04 19.73 -8.26
C LEU A 278 -17.50 19.70 -6.83
N ALA A 279 -17.55 20.85 -6.14
CA ALA A 279 -17.12 20.97 -4.75
C ALA A 279 -18.04 20.16 -3.80
N PRO A 280 -17.49 19.17 -3.06
CA PRO A 280 -18.29 18.33 -2.15
C PRO A 280 -18.76 19.08 -0.89
N GLN A 281 -18.00 20.10 -0.48
CA GLN A 281 -18.28 21.02 0.61
C GLN A 281 -17.87 22.45 0.23
N SER A 282 -18.30 23.43 1.01
CA SER A 282 -17.76 24.79 0.90
C SER A 282 -16.37 24.86 1.53
N GLY A 283 -15.47 25.66 0.98
CA GLY A 283 -14.12 25.81 1.50
C GLY A 283 -13.20 26.60 0.56
N MET A 284 -11.96 26.80 0.97
CA MET A 284 -10.93 27.39 0.11
C MET A 284 -10.28 26.29 -0.74
N VAL A 285 -10.12 26.53 -2.03
CA VAL A 285 -9.42 25.58 -2.92
C VAL A 285 -7.92 25.70 -2.73
N VAL A 286 -7.29 24.57 -2.38
CA VAL A 286 -5.83 24.44 -2.27
C VAL A 286 -5.36 23.35 -3.24
N PHE A 287 -4.41 23.66 -4.12
CA PHE A 287 -3.89 22.68 -5.08
C PHE A 287 -3.11 21.57 -4.36
N ALA A 288 -3.41 20.31 -4.71
CA ALA A 288 -2.76 19.13 -4.12
C ALA A 288 -1.36 18.87 -4.72
N ASN A 289 -0.51 19.89 -4.72
CA ASN A 289 0.84 19.83 -5.26
C ASN A 289 1.75 18.95 -4.38
N GLU A 290 1.71 17.64 -4.62
CA GLU A 290 2.61 16.66 -4.03
C GLU A 290 4.06 16.95 -4.46
N ARG A 291 4.83 17.67 -3.62
CA ARG A 291 6.29 17.81 -3.73
C ARG A 291 7.02 16.49 -3.39
N GLY A 292 6.44 15.34 -3.73
CA GLY A 292 6.86 13.99 -3.33
C GLY A 292 7.85 13.30 -4.27
N GLY A 293 8.26 13.96 -5.36
CA GLY A 293 9.19 13.43 -6.35
C GLY A 293 10.61 13.20 -5.79
N ARG A 294 10.87 11.98 -5.29
CA ARG A 294 12.23 11.51 -4.95
C ARG A 294 13.10 11.48 -6.21
N PHE A 295 14.09 12.38 -6.28
CA PHE A 295 15.10 12.52 -7.35
C PHE A 295 14.56 12.77 -8.77
N GLY A 296 14.60 14.03 -9.22
CA GLY A 296 14.71 14.41 -10.64
C GLY A 296 13.47 14.26 -11.52
N GLN A 297 12.42 13.57 -11.07
CA GLN A 297 11.19 13.45 -11.84
C GLN A 297 10.25 14.62 -11.51
N GLN A 298 10.26 15.65 -12.35
CA GLN A 298 9.25 16.71 -12.33
C GLN A 298 7.89 16.10 -12.69
N GLN A 299 7.10 15.77 -11.67
CA GLN A 299 5.66 15.64 -11.85
C GLN A 299 5.15 17.01 -12.29
N SER A 300 4.44 17.04 -13.42
CA SER A 300 3.73 18.23 -13.89
C SER A 300 2.89 18.80 -12.74
N GLY A 301 2.98 20.10 -12.52
CA GLY A 301 2.09 20.78 -11.59
C GLY A 301 0.63 20.54 -11.98
N ILE A 302 -0.27 20.63 -10.99
CA ILE A 302 -1.70 20.58 -11.26
C ILE A 302 -2.09 21.94 -11.86
N GLU A 303 -2.10 21.98 -13.19
CA GLU A 303 -2.24 23.17 -14.03
C GLU A 303 -3.18 22.87 -15.21
N GLU A 304 -3.71 23.90 -15.85
CA GLU A 304 -4.51 23.74 -17.08
C GLU A 304 -3.66 23.09 -18.19
N GLY A 305 -4.22 22.08 -18.86
CA GLY A 305 -3.51 21.23 -19.82
C GLY A 305 -2.72 20.05 -19.20
N ALA A 306 -2.57 19.97 -17.88
CA ALA A 306 -1.87 18.85 -17.24
C ALA A 306 -2.71 17.57 -17.25
N ALA A 307 -2.07 16.42 -17.51
CA ALA A 307 -2.69 15.10 -17.45
C ALA A 307 -2.73 14.56 -16.01
N VAL A 308 -3.94 14.30 -15.49
CA VAL A 308 -4.16 13.68 -14.17
C VAL A 308 -4.49 12.20 -14.31
N ARG A 309 -3.97 11.39 -13.39
CA ARG A 309 -4.22 9.93 -13.35
C ARG A 309 -5.47 9.60 -12.53
N ASP A 310 -6.04 8.43 -12.76
CA ASP A 310 -7.11 7.87 -11.92
C ASP A 310 -6.68 7.86 -10.43
N ARG A 311 -7.60 8.23 -9.55
CA ARG A 311 -7.44 8.39 -8.09
C ARG A 311 -6.39 9.40 -7.62
N GLN A 312 -5.72 10.14 -8.53
CA GLN A 312 -4.82 11.23 -8.16
C GLN A 312 -5.60 12.37 -7.49
N THR A 313 -5.08 12.88 -6.37
CA THR A 313 -5.65 14.06 -5.71
C THR A 313 -5.33 15.30 -6.55
N ILE A 314 -6.36 16.08 -6.88
CA ILE A 314 -6.24 17.30 -7.69
C ILE A 314 -6.31 18.52 -6.76
N LEU A 315 -7.33 18.56 -5.91
CA LEU A 315 -7.63 19.69 -5.04
C LEU A 315 -7.86 19.21 -3.60
N ARG A 316 -7.60 20.08 -2.64
CA ARG A 316 -8.05 19.97 -1.25
C ARG A 316 -9.00 21.12 -0.95
N LEU A 317 -10.08 20.81 -0.24
CA LEU A 317 -11.00 21.81 0.29
C LEU A 317 -10.97 21.73 1.83
N PRO A 318 -10.02 22.40 2.50
CA PRO A 318 -10.12 22.72 3.92
C PRO A 318 -11.39 23.54 4.22
N ASP A 319 -12.11 23.16 5.27
CA ASP A 319 -13.16 24.00 5.87
C ASP A 319 -12.53 25.06 6.78
N LEU A 320 -12.72 26.35 6.45
CA LEU A 320 -12.19 27.48 7.21
C LEU A 320 -13.00 27.79 8.48
N ALA A 321 -14.22 27.27 8.62
CA ALA A 321 -15.03 27.47 9.82
C ALA A 321 -14.56 26.61 11.01
N GLN A 322 -13.82 25.53 10.75
CA GLN A 322 -13.34 24.59 11.76
C GLN A 322 -11.81 24.47 11.72
N MET A 323 -11.13 25.53 12.15
CA MET A 323 -9.67 25.55 12.25
C MET A 323 -9.18 24.94 13.58
N GLN A 324 -8.09 24.20 13.51
CA GLN A 324 -7.37 23.64 14.65
C GLN A 324 -5.86 23.87 14.48
N VAL A 325 -5.11 23.74 15.57
CA VAL A 325 -3.64 23.75 15.53
C VAL A 325 -3.15 22.36 15.87
N LYS A 326 -2.28 21.83 15.01
CA LYS A 326 -1.52 20.60 15.25
C LYS A 326 -0.17 20.98 15.83
N VAL A 327 0.00 20.72 17.12
CA VAL A 327 1.19 21.03 17.91
C VAL A 327 2.00 19.75 18.11
N ASN A 328 3.31 19.81 17.93
CA ASN A 328 4.17 18.66 18.16
C ASN A 328 4.77 18.76 19.56
N VAL A 329 4.25 18.00 20.52
CA VAL A 329 4.68 18.07 21.92
C VAL A 329 5.71 16.98 22.22
N HIS A 330 6.81 17.34 22.86
CA HIS A 330 7.88 16.41 23.24
C HIS A 330 7.41 15.36 24.27
N GLU A 331 7.86 14.11 24.13
CA GLU A 331 7.48 12.96 24.99
C GLU A 331 7.50 13.27 26.50
N THR A 332 8.50 14.02 26.98
CA THR A 332 8.63 14.42 28.40
C THR A 332 7.53 15.33 28.93
N LYS A 333 6.77 16.00 28.06
CA LYS A 333 5.67 16.92 28.41
C LYS A 333 4.30 16.29 28.15
N VAL A 334 4.21 15.33 27.22
CA VAL A 334 2.94 14.72 26.78
C VAL A 334 2.21 13.99 27.91
N GLU A 335 2.93 13.35 28.84
CA GLU A 335 2.32 12.66 29.99
C GLU A 335 1.54 13.61 30.92
N SER A 336 1.85 14.91 30.90
CA SER A 336 1.16 15.93 31.70
C SER A 336 -0.04 16.57 31.00
N LEU A 337 -0.36 16.18 29.76
CA LEU A 337 -1.45 16.75 28.98
C LEU A 337 -2.72 15.90 29.05
N GLU A 338 -3.86 16.54 29.28
CA GLU A 338 -5.19 15.92 29.24
C GLU A 338 -6.10 16.59 28.20
N ARG A 339 -7.09 15.83 27.72
CA ARG A 339 -8.11 16.35 26.80
C ARG A 339 -9.05 17.30 27.54
N GLY A 340 -9.35 18.45 26.95
CA GLY A 340 -10.14 19.51 27.57
C GLY A 340 -9.33 20.58 28.30
N MET A 341 -8.00 20.46 28.36
CA MET A 341 -7.13 21.55 28.83
C MET A 341 -7.30 22.81 27.97
N ARG A 342 -7.24 23.97 28.63
CA ARG A 342 -7.36 25.28 28.00
C ARG A 342 -6.00 25.71 27.45
N ALA A 343 -5.99 26.30 26.27
CA ALA A 343 -4.78 26.79 25.62
C ALA A 343 -4.95 28.23 25.12
N ARG A 344 -3.86 29.00 25.10
CA ARG A 344 -3.72 30.26 24.38
C ARG A 344 -2.94 29.97 23.10
N ILE A 345 -3.40 30.52 21.98
CA ILE A 345 -2.86 30.29 20.64
C ILE A 345 -2.43 31.63 20.06
N GLY A 346 -1.13 31.84 19.89
CA GLY A 346 -0.53 33.03 19.27
C GLY A 346 -0.33 32.83 17.77
N ILE A 347 -1.04 33.60 16.93
CA ILE A 347 -0.90 33.57 15.47
C ILE A 347 -0.65 34.98 14.95
N GLN A 348 0.55 35.23 14.41
CA GLN A 348 0.94 36.54 13.83
C GLN A 348 0.63 37.74 14.75
N GLY A 349 0.81 37.59 16.07
CA GLY A 349 0.53 38.63 17.06
C GLY A 349 -0.95 38.78 17.46
N ARG A 350 -1.83 37.86 17.03
CA ARG A 350 -3.19 37.71 17.58
C ARG A 350 -3.20 36.59 18.61
N GLU A 351 -3.79 36.83 19.78
CA GLU A 351 -4.09 35.79 20.75
C GLU A 351 -5.51 35.26 20.53
N LEU A 352 -5.63 33.93 20.37
CA LEU A 352 -6.89 33.21 20.31
C LEU A 352 -6.96 32.23 21.49
N LEU A 353 -8.18 31.92 21.93
CA LEU A 353 -8.42 30.86 22.91
C LEU A 353 -8.62 29.53 22.17
N GLY A 354 -8.22 28.44 22.82
CA GLY A 354 -8.43 27.09 22.30
C GLY A 354 -8.55 26.06 23.40
N THR A 355 -8.96 24.86 23.00
CA THR A 355 -9.11 23.71 23.89
C THR A 355 -8.50 22.46 23.25
N VAL A 356 -7.72 21.71 24.01
CA VAL A 356 -7.10 20.44 23.57
C VAL A 356 -8.20 19.41 23.28
N THR A 357 -8.31 18.94 22.03
CA THR A 357 -9.35 17.98 21.62
C THR A 357 -8.82 16.55 21.55
N SER A 358 -7.59 16.37 21.09
CA SER A 358 -6.96 15.07 20.91
C SER A 358 -5.47 15.15 21.19
N ILE A 359 -4.93 14.07 21.73
CA ILE A 359 -3.50 13.84 21.92
C ILE A 359 -3.21 12.52 21.20
N GLY A 360 -2.21 12.51 20.33
CA GLY A 360 -1.78 11.34 19.59
C GLY A 360 -1.28 10.24 20.53
N ASN A 361 -1.70 9.01 20.29
CA ASN A 361 -1.26 7.83 21.03
C ASN A 361 0.01 7.18 20.44
N GLN A 362 0.51 7.72 19.34
CA GLN A 362 1.70 7.27 18.63
C GLN A 362 2.55 8.51 18.31
N PRO A 363 3.89 8.46 18.49
CA PRO A 363 4.75 9.57 18.09
C PRO A 363 4.75 9.73 16.57
N GLU A 364 4.66 10.97 16.09
CA GLU A 364 4.87 11.29 14.68
C GLU A 364 6.36 11.55 14.42
N ALA A 365 6.91 10.93 13.38
CA ALA A 365 8.30 11.14 13.00
C ALA A 365 8.42 12.37 12.09
N THR A 366 8.74 13.52 12.69
CA THR A 366 8.90 14.83 12.00
C THR A 366 9.96 14.81 10.90
N SER A 367 10.92 13.86 10.92
CA SER A 367 11.80 13.62 9.78
C SER A 367 12.46 12.23 9.74
N PHE A 368 12.53 11.64 8.54
CA PHE A 368 13.26 10.38 8.29
C PHE A 368 14.77 10.47 8.64
N PHE A 369 15.33 11.68 8.70
CA PHE A 369 16.74 11.93 9.00
C PHE A 369 17.02 12.29 10.47
N GLN A 370 16.00 12.41 11.33
CA GLN A 370 16.13 12.84 12.74
C GLN A 370 15.33 11.91 13.67
N GLY A 371 15.77 10.66 13.79
CA GLY A 371 15.05 9.61 14.53
C GLY A 371 15.22 9.59 16.06
N ASN A 372 15.65 10.68 16.70
CA ASN A 372 16.02 10.69 18.14
C ASN A 372 15.13 11.57 19.03
N VAL A 373 14.13 12.26 18.47
CA VAL A 373 13.17 13.08 19.22
C VAL A 373 11.78 12.49 18.98
N LYS A 374 11.08 12.10 20.06
CA LYS A 374 9.70 11.61 19.97
C LYS A 374 8.75 12.76 20.25
N GLU A 375 8.07 13.22 19.21
CA GLU A 375 7.01 14.21 19.27
C GLU A 375 5.66 13.52 19.12
N TYR A 376 4.68 13.89 19.95
CA TYR A 376 3.31 13.41 19.85
C TYR A 376 2.42 14.57 19.38
N ALA A 377 1.73 14.35 18.27
CA ALA A 377 0.83 15.34 17.70
C ALA A 377 -0.36 15.59 18.64
N THR A 378 -0.47 16.81 19.15
CA THR A 378 -1.57 17.29 19.99
C THR A 378 -2.41 18.27 19.18
N THR A 379 -3.71 18.01 19.09
CA THR A 379 -4.67 18.82 18.36
C THR A 379 -5.38 19.77 19.32
N VAL A 380 -5.30 21.07 19.04
CA VAL A 380 -5.97 22.13 19.80
C VAL A 380 -6.98 22.81 18.90
N ARG A 381 -8.27 22.73 19.25
CA ARG A 381 -9.33 23.41 18.49
C ARG A 381 -9.33 24.89 18.85
N ILE A 382 -9.38 25.76 17.85
CA ILE A 382 -9.51 27.21 18.02
C ILE A 382 -10.96 27.54 18.40
N GLU A 383 -11.15 28.44 19.36
CA GLU A 383 -12.47 28.90 19.80
C GLU A 383 -12.74 30.33 19.29
N GLY A 384 -13.92 30.53 18.68
CA GLY A 384 -14.30 31.77 18.01
C GLY A 384 -14.40 31.60 16.49
N GLU A 385 -14.53 32.72 15.77
CA GLU A 385 -14.55 32.76 14.30
C GLU A 385 -13.16 33.20 13.79
N PRO A 386 -12.35 32.29 13.21
CA PRO A 386 -10.96 32.54 12.85
C PRO A 386 -10.80 33.36 11.55
N ASP A 387 -11.34 34.58 11.53
CA ASP A 387 -11.31 35.42 10.32
C ASP A 387 -9.88 35.77 9.87
N GLY A 388 -9.58 35.46 8.61
CA GLY A 388 -8.28 35.64 7.98
C GLY A 388 -7.21 34.58 8.31
N LEU A 389 -7.53 33.51 9.07
CA LEU A 389 -6.59 32.39 9.21
C LEU A 389 -6.51 31.58 7.92
N LYS A 390 -5.30 31.10 7.59
CA LYS A 390 -5.06 30.20 6.46
C LYS A 390 -4.40 28.91 6.93
N PRO A 391 -4.75 27.73 6.36
CA PRO A 391 -4.01 26.50 6.60
C PRO A 391 -2.52 26.68 6.30
N GLY A 392 -1.66 26.08 7.13
CA GLY A 392 -0.20 26.18 7.02
C GLY A 392 0.43 27.41 7.67
N MET A 393 -0.34 28.25 8.38
CA MET A 393 0.24 29.24 9.29
C MET A 393 0.91 28.55 10.49
N THR A 394 2.04 29.07 10.96
CA THR A 394 2.62 28.68 12.26
C THR A 394 1.87 29.37 13.39
N ALA A 395 1.67 28.65 14.49
CA ALA A 395 1.01 29.12 15.71
C ALA A 395 1.81 28.66 16.93
N GLU A 396 2.09 29.59 17.85
CA GLU A 396 2.65 29.28 19.16
C GLU A 396 1.48 28.87 20.08
N VAL A 397 1.57 27.74 20.77
CA VAL A 397 0.47 27.24 21.62
C VAL A 397 0.96 27.03 23.04
N GLU A 398 0.40 27.83 23.95
CA GLU A 398 0.61 27.75 25.39
C GLU A 398 -0.56 26.99 26.03
N ILE A 399 -0.34 25.73 26.41
CA ILE A 399 -1.36 24.88 27.06
C ILE A 399 -1.24 25.00 28.58
N LEU A 400 -2.34 25.29 29.27
CA LEU A 400 -2.41 25.33 30.73
C LEU A 400 -2.60 23.92 31.30
N ILE A 401 -1.55 23.39 31.95
CA ILE A 401 -1.58 22.09 32.64
C ILE A 401 -2.24 22.24 34.01
N ALA A 402 -1.72 23.17 34.81
CA ALA A 402 -2.18 23.40 36.17
C ALA A 402 -2.08 24.87 36.55
N HIS A 403 -3.05 25.30 37.36
CA HIS A 403 -3.07 26.61 38.01
C HIS A 403 -3.20 26.36 39.52
N LEU A 404 -2.13 26.59 40.26
CA LEU A 404 -2.08 26.40 41.70
C LEU A 404 -2.11 27.77 42.38
N THR A 405 -3.19 28.05 43.11
CA THR A 405 -3.36 29.29 43.90
C THR A 405 -2.94 29.06 45.35
N ASP A 406 -2.46 30.11 46.02
CA ASP A 406 -2.08 30.10 47.45
C ASP A 406 -1.00 29.06 47.84
N ILE A 407 -0.04 28.77 46.95
CA ILE A 407 1.05 27.82 47.25
C ILE A 407 2.38 28.51 47.60
N ILE A 408 3.23 27.78 48.33
CA ILE A 408 4.64 28.13 48.50
C ILE A 408 5.39 27.69 47.24
N SER A 409 6.03 28.65 46.57
CA SER A 409 6.94 28.36 45.45
C SER A 409 8.31 28.99 45.68
N ILE A 410 9.35 28.35 45.16
CA ILE A 410 10.72 28.86 45.18
C ILE A 410 11.35 28.76 43.78
N PRO A 411 12.31 29.62 43.42
CA PRO A 411 13.01 29.50 42.14
C PRO A 411 13.68 28.13 41.98
N VAL A 412 13.60 27.51 40.81
CA VAL A 412 14.24 26.19 40.54
C VAL A 412 15.74 26.22 40.85
N SER A 413 16.41 27.36 40.62
CA SER A 413 17.83 27.56 40.94
C SER A 413 18.18 27.49 42.44
N ALA A 414 17.18 27.63 43.31
CA ALA A 414 17.33 27.55 44.77
C ALA A 414 17.33 26.10 45.30
N VAL A 415 16.89 25.15 44.47
CA VAL A 415 16.83 23.72 44.78
C VAL A 415 18.12 23.04 44.32
N VAL A 416 18.67 22.18 45.19
CA VAL A 416 19.76 21.27 44.82
C VAL A 416 19.31 19.84 45.11
N GLU A 417 19.38 18.99 44.09
CA GLU A 417 19.20 17.55 44.26
C GLU A 417 20.51 16.92 44.75
N GLN A 418 20.44 16.16 45.84
CA GLN A 418 21.53 15.30 46.31
C GLN A 418 20.95 13.90 46.62
N ARG A 419 21.38 12.88 45.86
CA ARG A 419 20.96 11.48 45.99
C ARG A 419 19.43 11.25 45.93
N GLY A 420 18.75 11.90 44.98
CA GLY A 420 17.30 11.75 44.79
C GLY A 420 16.44 12.41 45.89
N LYS A 421 17.05 13.19 46.78
CA LYS A 421 16.34 14.11 47.70
C LYS A 421 16.65 15.54 47.31
N PHE A 422 15.66 16.42 47.48
CA PHE A 422 15.77 17.84 47.18
C PHE A 422 16.05 18.63 48.44
N TYR A 423 16.94 19.61 48.35
CA TYR A 423 17.32 20.46 49.48
C TYR A 423 17.36 21.93 49.06
N CYS A 424 17.09 22.82 50.01
CA CYS A 424 17.41 24.24 49.91
C CYS A 424 18.14 24.73 51.16
N TRP A 425 18.75 25.91 51.07
CA TRP A 425 19.39 26.57 52.21
C TRP A 425 18.65 27.84 52.58
N VAL A 426 18.23 27.94 53.84
CA VAL A 426 17.57 29.13 54.41
C VAL A 426 18.60 29.99 55.13
N LYS A 427 18.56 31.30 54.92
CA LYS A 427 19.52 32.25 55.50
C LYS A 427 19.17 32.55 56.97
N ASN A 428 19.91 31.93 57.90
CA ASN A 428 19.91 32.31 59.32
C ASN A 428 21.04 33.33 59.62
N GLN A 429 21.10 33.82 60.86
CA GLN A 429 21.96 34.94 61.28
C GLN A 429 23.48 34.61 61.36
N THR A 430 23.91 33.38 61.07
CA THR A 430 25.32 32.99 61.23
C THR A 430 25.76 31.96 60.18
N GLU A 431 24.97 30.91 59.93
CA GLU A 431 25.23 29.91 58.89
C GLU A 431 23.94 29.55 58.13
N PRO A 432 23.99 29.12 56.85
CA PRO A 432 22.80 28.74 56.09
C PRO A 432 22.27 27.36 56.49
N GLU A 433 21.00 27.24 56.85
CA GLU A 433 20.39 26.00 57.31
C GLU A 433 19.89 25.15 56.13
N ARG A 434 20.44 23.95 55.94
CA ARG A 434 19.96 22.98 54.94
C ARG A 434 18.64 22.35 55.38
N ARG A 435 17.58 22.52 54.59
CA ARG A 435 16.29 21.84 54.78
C ARG A 435 16.01 20.90 53.61
N GLU A 436 15.48 19.72 53.93
CA GLU A 436 14.94 18.76 52.95
C GLU A 436 13.57 19.25 52.47
N LEU A 437 13.31 19.16 51.17
CA LEU A 437 12.09 19.63 50.53
C LEU A 437 11.31 18.48 49.89
N LEU A 438 9.99 18.48 50.09
CA LEU A 438 9.07 17.67 49.31
C LEU A 438 8.49 18.54 48.20
N LEU A 439 8.95 18.33 46.97
CA LEU A 439 8.55 19.13 45.82
C LEU A 439 7.22 18.65 45.21
N GLY A 440 6.51 19.59 44.61
CA GLY A 440 5.30 19.36 43.83
C GLY A 440 5.54 19.56 42.34
N LEU A 441 4.59 20.22 41.67
CA LEU A 441 4.73 20.58 40.26
C LEU A 441 5.72 21.74 40.07
N SER A 442 6.42 21.76 38.94
CA SER A 442 7.41 22.78 38.59
C SER A 442 7.15 23.36 37.20
N ASN A 443 7.45 24.64 37.01
CA ASN A 443 7.68 25.24 35.70
C ASN A 443 9.17 25.63 35.56
N ASP A 444 9.56 26.24 34.44
CA ASP A 444 10.96 26.56 34.13
C ASP A 444 11.62 27.55 35.10
N GLN A 445 10.84 28.27 35.91
CA GLN A 445 11.33 29.32 36.82
C GLN A 445 11.14 28.99 38.29
N PHE A 446 10.02 28.36 38.66
CA PHE A 446 9.60 28.10 40.03
C PHE A 446 9.09 26.67 40.23
N VAL A 447 9.27 26.13 41.44
CA VAL A 447 8.75 24.83 41.86
C VAL A 447 7.90 24.96 43.12
N GLU A 448 6.77 24.25 43.14
CA GLU A 448 5.90 24.06 44.31
C GLU A 448 6.67 23.30 45.41
N VAL A 449 6.59 23.80 46.65
CA VAL A 449 7.09 23.10 47.83
C VAL A 449 5.90 22.72 48.70
N LYS A 450 5.68 21.42 48.84
CA LYS A 450 4.58 20.84 49.63
C LYS A 450 4.95 20.68 51.10
N ASP A 451 6.22 20.47 51.40
CA ASP A 451 6.76 20.39 52.77
C ASP A 451 8.23 20.83 52.80
N GLY A 452 8.68 21.36 53.95
CA GLY A 452 10.07 21.78 54.22
C GLY A 452 10.32 23.29 54.36
N LEU A 453 9.36 24.15 54.00
CA LEU A 453 9.46 25.62 54.11
C LEU A 453 8.22 26.27 54.72
N ALA A 454 8.43 27.37 55.44
CA ALA A 454 7.38 28.22 55.99
C ALA A 454 7.30 29.57 55.26
N MET A 455 6.14 30.22 55.37
CA MET A 455 5.95 31.58 54.83
C MET A 455 6.89 32.58 55.51
N GLY A 456 7.62 33.35 54.72
CA GLY A 456 8.61 34.33 55.19
C GLY A 456 10.05 33.83 55.31
N ASP A 457 10.34 32.54 55.07
CA ASP A 457 11.73 32.04 55.02
C ASP A 457 12.51 32.68 53.86
N ALA A 458 13.77 33.06 54.11
CA ALA A 458 14.66 33.65 53.09
C ALA A 458 15.59 32.58 52.49
N VAL A 459 15.20 32.01 51.34
CA VAL A 459 15.90 30.91 50.67
C VAL A 459 17.00 31.44 49.74
N ILE A 460 18.17 30.79 49.71
CA ILE A 460 19.29 31.17 48.86
C ILE A 460 19.03 30.77 47.39
N ARG A 461 19.05 31.73 46.47
CA ARG A 461 18.67 31.53 45.05
C ARG A 461 19.67 30.73 44.21
N ASN A 462 20.92 30.59 44.67
CA ASN A 462 21.91 29.72 44.05
C ASN A 462 22.86 29.15 45.14
N PRO A 463 22.47 28.05 45.81
CA PRO A 463 23.27 27.50 46.92
C PRO A 463 24.62 26.95 46.45
N ARG A 464 24.69 26.40 45.23
CA ARG A 464 25.90 25.81 44.63
C ARG A 464 27.02 26.83 44.38
N ALA A 465 26.70 28.11 44.28
CA ALA A 465 27.70 29.18 44.14
C ALA A 465 28.25 29.71 45.47
N VAL A 466 27.58 29.43 46.60
CA VAL A 466 27.82 30.10 47.89
C VAL A 466 28.18 29.14 49.02
N VAL A 467 27.63 27.92 49.00
CA VAL A 467 27.81 26.93 50.07
C VAL A 467 28.67 25.78 49.56
N THR A 468 29.83 25.56 50.18
CA THR A 468 30.74 24.45 49.83
C THR A 468 30.08 23.07 49.99
N GLU A 469 29.21 22.91 50.98
CA GLU A 469 28.40 21.69 51.21
C GLU A 469 27.37 21.41 50.10
N ALA A 470 26.98 22.42 49.30
CA ALA A 470 26.13 22.21 48.13
C ALA A 470 26.92 21.64 46.92
N ASN A 471 28.26 21.80 46.92
CA ASN A 471 29.16 21.21 45.92
C ASN A 471 29.86 19.93 46.40
N GLN A 472 29.97 19.72 47.71
CA GLN A 472 30.34 18.44 48.28
C GLN A 472 29.15 17.49 48.15
N GLY A 473 29.02 16.88 46.96
CA GLY A 473 28.35 15.60 46.88
C GLY A 473 29.12 14.63 47.76
N ASP A 474 28.53 14.23 48.89
CA ASP A 474 29.13 13.27 49.82
C ASP A 474 29.57 12.04 49.03
N VAL A 475 30.89 11.82 48.95
CA VAL A 475 31.47 10.56 48.49
C VAL A 475 31.26 9.55 49.60
N GLN A 476 30.06 8.98 49.67
CA GLN A 476 29.95 7.62 50.18
C GLN A 476 30.41 6.70 49.07
N GLU A 477 31.17 5.69 49.45
CA GLU A 477 31.34 4.49 48.66
C GLU A 477 29.94 4.01 48.29
N GLU A 478 29.60 4.03 47.00
CA GLU A 478 28.43 3.30 46.52
C GLU A 478 28.68 1.84 46.88
N GLU A 479 27.88 1.29 47.79
CA GLU A 479 27.72 -0.16 47.88
C GLU A 479 27.30 -0.60 46.47
N GLN A 480 28.22 -1.26 45.77
CA GLN A 480 28.00 -1.68 44.39
C GLN A 480 26.73 -2.51 44.37
N PRO A 481 25.64 -2.06 43.71
CA PRO A 481 24.39 -2.81 43.73
C PRO A 481 24.67 -4.16 43.07
N ASP A 482 24.44 -5.26 43.81
CA ASP A 482 24.79 -6.59 43.33
C ASP A 482 24.13 -6.80 41.96
N VAL A 483 24.97 -6.96 40.94
CA VAL A 483 24.55 -7.09 39.55
C VAL A 483 23.63 -8.31 39.42
N ASN A 484 23.84 -9.34 40.25
CA ASN A 484 23.00 -10.54 40.29
C ASN A 484 21.62 -10.28 40.94
N GLU A 485 21.48 -9.28 41.80
CA GLU A 485 20.21 -8.92 42.43
C GLU A 485 19.36 -8.01 41.51
N LYS A 486 20.00 -7.10 40.75
CA LYS A 486 19.31 -6.27 39.73
C LYS A 486 19.05 -6.97 38.39
N PHE A 487 19.90 -7.92 37.97
CA PHE A 487 19.84 -8.52 36.63
C PHE A 487 19.78 -10.06 36.62
N GLY A 488 19.83 -10.72 37.78
CA GLY A 488 19.82 -12.17 37.93
C GLY A 488 21.22 -12.79 37.88
N ALA A 489 21.43 -13.86 38.64
CA ALA A 489 22.74 -14.49 38.80
C ALA A 489 23.27 -15.19 37.53
N GLU A 490 24.56 -15.01 37.22
CA GLU A 490 25.23 -15.72 36.13
C GLU A 490 25.19 -17.25 36.33
N ARG A 491 24.91 -17.99 35.25
CA ARG A 491 24.95 -19.45 35.27
C ARG A 491 26.40 -19.95 35.27
N ALA A 492 26.84 -20.47 36.41
CA ALA A 492 28.16 -21.06 36.57
C ALA A 492 28.46 -22.14 35.50
N SER A 493 29.58 -21.95 34.79
CA SER A 493 30.22 -22.99 34.00
C SER A 493 31.01 -23.94 34.92
N SER A 494 30.96 -25.24 34.63
CA SER A 494 31.64 -26.27 35.42
C SER A 494 33.14 -26.35 35.10
N ALA A 495 33.93 -26.55 36.16
CA ALA A 495 35.36 -26.87 36.23
C ALA A 495 35.88 -27.91 35.19
N ASP A 496 37.19 -28.09 34.92
CA ASP A 496 38.23 -28.34 35.93
C ASP A 496 39.69 -28.29 35.40
N GLY A 497 40.65 -27.98 36.30
CA GLY A 497 42.12 -28.23 36.23
C GLY A 497 42.98 -27.60 35.12
N GLY A 498 44.20 -27.09 35.33
CA GLY A 498 44.98 -26.87 36.57
C GLY A 498 46.49 -26.69 36.30
N ASN A 499 47.09 -25.63 36.85
CA ASN A 499 48.54 -25.30 36.96
C ASN A 499 49.43 -25.07 35.70
N GLY A 500 50.21 -23.98 35.74
CA GLY A 500 51.38 -23.73 34.87
C GLY A 500 52.70 -24.26 35.48
N PRO A 501 53.91 -23.74 35.13
CA PRO A 501 54.19 -22.44 34.51
C PRO A 501 55.27 -22.38 33.39
N GLY A 502 55.32 -21.25 32.68
CA GLY A 502 56.56 -20.64 32.16
C GLY A 502 57.02 -20.98 30.72
N GLY A 503 57.75 -20.05 30.11
CA GLY A 503 58.56 -20.28 28.90
C GLY A 503 58.23 -19.37 27.70
N GLU A 504 59.18 -18.50 27.34
CA GLU A 504 59.15 -17.69 26.11
C GLU A 504 59.47 -18.55 24.86
N GLY A 505 59.17 -18.05 23.66
CA GLY A 505 59.98 -18.38 22.47
C GLY A 505 59.28 -18.85 21.19
N MET A 506 58.97 -17.88 20.32
CA MET A 506 59.22 -17.87 18.87
C MET A 506 59.42 -19.18 18.05
N ARG A 507 58.74 -19.18 16.88
CA ARG A 507 59.08 -19.79 15.57
C ARG A 507 58.85 -21.30 15.34
N GLY A 508 58.08 -21.56 14.29
CA GLY A 508 58.56 -22.41 13.18
C GLY A 508 57.77 -23.70 12.91
N PRO A 509 57.92 -24.31 11.71
CA PRO A 509 56.84 -25.12 11.12
C PRO A 509 57.22 -26.59 10.83
N GLY A 510 56.20 -27.41 10.54
CA GLY A 510 56.34 -28.74 9.90
C GLY A 510 55.51 -29.85 10.55
N GLY A 511 54.86 -30.71 9.74
CA GLY A 511 54.27 -32.00 10.19
C GLY A 511 55.33 -33.12 10.18
N PRO A 512 55.00 -34.39 9.83
CA PRO A 512 53.68 -34.99 9.56
C PRO A 512 53.47 -36.43 10.15
N GLY A 513 52.28 -37.02 9.93
CA GLY A 513 52.04 -38.49 9.99
C GLY A 513 51.71 -39.11 11.37
N MET A 514 51.23 -40.35 11.49
CA MET A 514 50.79 -41.34 10.47
C MET A 514 50.10 -42.56 11.13
N GLY A 515 49.17 -43.23 10.43
CA GLY A 515 48.70 -44.62 10.71
C GLY A 515 47.53 -44.79 11.69
N ASN A 516 46.66 -45.81 11.59
CA ASN A 516 46.60 -46.94 10.63
C ASN A 516 45.15 -47.48 10.45
N GLY A 517 44.90 -48.22 9.35
CA GLY A 517 43.64 -48.94 9.02
C GLY A 517 43.47 -50.29 9.75
N PRO A 518 42.92 -51.39 9.16
CA PRO A 518 42.60 -51.69 7.73
C PRO A 518 41.10 -52.11 7.51
N GLY A 519 40.59 -52.62 6.36
CA GLY A 519 41.08 -52.78 4.97
C GLY A 519 40.30 -53.85 4.16
N GLY A 520 40.36 -53.79 2.81
CA GLY A 520 39.95 -54.85 1.84
C GLY A 520 38.47 -54.85 1.35
N ASP A 521 38.12 -55.29 0.13
CA ASP A 521 38.92 -55.67 -1.08
C ASP A 521 38.00 -55.78 -2.34
N ALA A 522 38.58 -55.70 -3.56
CA ALA A 522 38.13 -56.29 -4.85
C ALA A 522 36.73 -55.95 -5.47
N THR A 523 36.46 -55.88 -6.79
CA THR A 523 37.25 -55.98 -8.05
C THR A 523 36.44 -55.51 -9.29
N ARG A 524 37.11 -54.90 -10.29
CA ARG A 524 37.16 -55.26 -11.75
C ARG A 524 35.86 -55.35 -12.62
N GLY A 525 35.92 -54.88 -13.88
CA GLY A 525 34.86 -55.02 -14.93
C GLY A 525 34.76 -56.44 -15.56
N PRO A 526 34.29 -56.67 -16.82
CA PRO A 526 34.15 -55.74 -17.96
C PRO A 526 32.95 -56.00 -18.96
N ARG A 527 32.99 -55.36 -20.14
CA ARG A 527 32.57 -55.83 -21.50
C ARG A 527 31.22 -56.55 -21.77
N GLY A 528 30.57 -56.06 -22.85
CA GLY A 528 29.93 -56.88 -23.90
C GLY A 528 28.44 -57.15 -23.72
N GLY A 529 27.65 -57.29 -24.80
CA GLY A 529 27.96 -57.16 -26.22
C GLY A 529 26.92 -57.88 -27.10
N GLY A 530 26.74 -57.43 -28.34
CA GLY A 530 25.82 -58.04 -29.32
C GLY A 530 24.32 -57.76 -29.04
N GLY A 531 23.46 -57.65 -30.05
CA GLY A 531 23.71 -57.73 -31.48
C GLY A 531 22.46 -58.23 -32.22
N GLU A 532 22.38 -57.93 -33.52
CA GLU A 532 21.49 -58.58 -34.49
C GLU A 532 19.97 -58.28 -34.29
N GLY A 533 19.15 -58.14 -35.33
CA GLY A 533 19.35 -58.37 -36.76
C GLY A 533 18.12 -57.88 -37.57
N PRO A 534 18.16 -57.95 -38.91
CA PRO A 534 17.58 -56.87 -39.73
C PRO A 534 16.51 -57.36 -40.73
N ALA A 535 16.36 -56.61 -41.85
CA ALA A 535 15.80 -57.01 -43.15
C ALA A 535 14.28 -56.79 -43.35
N PHE A 536 13.77 -56.46 -44.56
CA PHE A 536 14.32 -55.91 -45.82
C PHE A 536 13.13 -55.46 -46.69
N GLY A 537 13.34 -54.59 -47.71
CA GLY A 537 12.46 -54.57 -48.91
C GLY A 537 11.78 -53.23 -49.28
N GLY A 538 12.28 -52.60 -50.36
CA GLY A 538 11.44 -51.85 -51.32
C GLY A 538 11.18 -52.74 -52.55
N PRO A 539 10.98 -52.19 -53.78
CA PRO A 539 10.78 -50.78 -54.19
C PRO A 539 9.58 -50.59 -55.18
N GLY A 540 9.30 -49.36 -55.67
CA GLY A 540 8.40 -49.24 -56.85
C GLY A 540 7.82 -47.89 -57.30
N ARG A 541 8.63 -47.01 -57.91
CA ARG A 541 8.32 -46.04 -59.00
C ARG A 541 7.00 -45.22 -59.03
N GLY A 542 7.15 -43.88 -59.16
CA GLY A 542 6.18 -43.01 -59.85
C GLY A 542 6.27 -41.51 -59.54
N GLY A 543 7.05 -40.74 -60.31
CA GLY A 543 7.03 -39.25 -60.30
C GLY A 543 6.36 -38.67 -61.57
N PRO A 544 6.41 -37.35 -61.86
CA PRO A 544 7.29 -36.33 -61.25
C PRO A 544 6.67 -34.94 -60.92
N GLY A 545 7.27 -34.23 -59.96
CA GLY A 545 7.29 -32.75 -59.83
C GLY A 545 6.00 -32.02 -59.40
N ASN A 546 6.04 -30.88 -58.71
CA ASN A 546 7.16 -30.12 -58.12
C ASN A 546 6.61 -29.14 -57.04
N GLY A 547 7.33 -28.94 -55.93
CA GLY A 547 7.09 -27.84 -54.97
C GLY A 547 5.97 -27.99 -53.93
N GLY A 548 6.33 -28.28 -52.66
CA GLY A 548 5.53 -27.95 -51.46
C GLY A 548 6.23 -26.83 -50.66
N PRO A 549 6.10 -26.72 -49.32
CA PRO A 549 5.11 -27.28 -48.38
C PRO A 549 4.20 -26.15 -47.79
N GLY A 550 3.13 -26.34 -46.99
CA GLY A 550 2.93 -27.24 -45.85
C GLY A 550 3.48 -26.59 -44.56
N GLY A 551 2.76 -26.49 -43.43
CA GLY A 551 1.40 -26.91 -43.09
C GLY A 551 0.90 -26.19 -41.83
N GLY A 552 -0.33 -26.44 -41.39
CA GLY A 552 -0.99 -25.67 -40.31
C GLY A 552 -1.10 -26.37 -38.95
N GLY A 553 -0.89 -25.58 -37.88
CA GLY A 553 -1.36 -25.82 -36.50
C GLY A 553 -0.80 -27.04 -35.74
N PRO A 554 -1.25 -27.29 -34.49
CA PRO A 554 -2.16 -26.47 -33.65
C PRO A 554 -1.63 -26.23 -32.20
N GLY A 555 -2.39 -25.54 -31.34
CA GLY A 555 -2.40 -25.85 -29.89
C GLY A 555 -2.07 -24.75 -28.88
N ASN A 556 -3.11 -24.01 -28.45
CA ASN A 556 -3.49 -23.63 -27.07
C ASN A 556 -2.42 -23.41 -25.96
N GLY A 557 -2.44 -22.25 -25.31
CA GLY A 557 -1.75 -21.98 -24.02
C GLY A 557 -1.62 -20.48 -23.70
N GLY A 558 -2.43 -19.97 -22.77
CA GLY A 558 -2.45 -18.53 -22.41
C GLY A 558 -1.30 -18.09 -21.49
N PRO A 559 -0.84 -16.81 -21.55
CA PRO A 559 0.26 -16.33 -20.71
C PRO A 559 -0.22 -15.86 -19.34
N GLY A 560 0.05 -16.67 -18.31
CA GLY A 560 0.01 -16.22 -16.91
C GLY A 560 1.18 -15.28 -16.63
N GLY A 561 0.89 -14.02 -16.26
CA GLY A 561 1.90 -12.99 -16.04
C GLY A 561 2.73 -13.19 -14.77
N GLY A 562 3.93 -13.73 -14.91
CA GLY A 562 4.99 -13.66 -13.90
C GLY A 562 6.02 -12.61 -14.28
N GLY A 563 5.97 -11.43 -13.66
CA GLY A 563 6.84 -10.31 -14.02
C GLY A 563 8.32 -10.59 -13.74
N ARG A 564 9.11 -10.77 -14.79
CA ARG A 564 10.57 -10.57 -14.76
C ARG A 564 10.86 -9.08 -14.99
N GLY A 565 11.79 -8.50 -14.22
CA GLY A 565 12.28 -7.15 -14.47
C GLY A 565 12.93 -7.03 -15.86
N PRO A 566 13.09 -5.81 -16.39
CA PRO A 566 13.57 -5.60 -17.75
C PRO A 566 14.98 -6.21 -17.93
N SER A 567 15.08 -7.22 -18.79
CA SER A 567 16.35 -7.72 -19.29
C SER A 567 16.97 -6.59 -20.13
N PHE A 568 18.06 -5.99 -19.66
CA PHE A 568 18.93 -5.21 -20.54
C PHE A 568 19.69 -6.20 -21.42
N ASP A 569 19.28 -6.30 -22.68
CA ASP A 569 19.93 -7.15 -23.67
C ASP A 569 20.99 -6.31 -24.40
N LEU A 570 22.27 -6.51 -24.05
CA LEU A 570 23.37 -5.69 -24.58
C LEU A 570 23.61 -5.96 -26.07
N MET A 571 23.24 -7.15 -26.57
CA MET A 571 23.30 -7.54 -27.99
C MET A 571 22.46 -6.64 -28.91
N GLN A 572 21.56 -5.81 -28.39
CA GLN A 572 20.80 -4.85 -29.21
C GLN A 572 21.62 -3.66 -29.70
N PHE A 573 22.88 -3.51 -29.23
CA PHE A 573 23.80 -2.43 -29.61
C PHE A 573 24.96 -2.88 -30.51
N ASP A 574 25.17 -4.20 -30.66
CA ASP A 574 26.04 -4.80 -31.68
C ASP A 574 25.54 -4.36 -33.06
N SER A 575 26.29 -3.45 -33.71
CA SER A 575 25.85 -2.78 -34.94
C SER A 575 26.55 -3.32 -36.18
N ASP A 576 27.71 -3.97 -36.04
CA ASP A 576 28.40 -4.66 -37.13
C ASP A 576 28.13 -6.18 -37.20
N GLY A 577 27.55 -6.76 -36.14
CA GLY A 577 27.06 -8.12 -36.05
C GLY A 577 28.13 -9.15 -35.66
N ASP A 578 29.21 -8.73 -34.98
CA ASP A 578 30.32 -9.61 -34.60
C ASP A 578 30.06 -10.46 -33.33
N GLY A 579 28.97 -10.17 -32.59
CA GLY A 579 28.59 -10.85 -31.36
C GLY A 579 29.23 -10.27 -30.09
N ARG A 580 29.83 -9.08 -30.19
CA ARG A 580 30.40 -8.28 -29.10
C ARG A 580 29.89 -6.84 -29.23
N VAL A 581 30.14 -6.01 -28.21
CA VAL A 581 29.82 -4.57 -28.27
C VAL A 581 31.08 -3.77 -28.02
N SER A 582 31.47 -2.92 -28.97
CA SER A 582 32.61 -2.02 -28.82
C SER A 582 32.26 -0.75 -28.04
N LYS A 583 33.27 -0.05 -27.51
CA LYS A 583 33.09 1.19 -26.74
C LYS A 583 32.49 2.34 -27.56
N ASP A 584 32.64 2.31 -28.89
CA ASP A 584 32.13 3.32 -29.82
C ASP A 584 30.67 3.05 -30.24
N GLU A 585 30.18 1.82 -30.11
CA GLU A 585 28.76 1.45 -30.33
C GLU A 585 27.90 1.62 -29.08
N ALA A 586 28.52 1.53 -27.89
CA ALA A 586 27.84 1.74 -26.62
C ALA A 586 27.37 3.20 -26.45
N PRO A 587 26.11 3.46 -26.02
CA PRO A 587 25.62 4.82 -25.78
C PRO A 587 26.48 5.61 -24.78
N GLU A 588 26.63 6.94 -24.95
CA GLU A 588 27.49 7.81 -24.11
C GLU A 588 27.32 7.60 -22.59
N ARG A 589 26.08 7.33 -22.12
CA ARG A 589 25.80 7.06 -20.70
C ARG A 589 26.47 5.77 -20.17
N MET A 590 26.75 4.83 -21.06
CA MET A 590 27.31 3.51 -20.76
C MET A 590 28.84 3.48 -20.89
N GLN A 591 29.45 4.38 -21.67
CA GLN A 591 30.91 4.48 -21.82
C GLN A 591 31.66 4.67 -20.48
N ASN A 592 31.04 5.36 -19.50
CA ASN A 592 31.57 5.52 -18.13
C ASN A 592 31.51 4.24 -17.27
N PHE A 593 30.81 3.20 -17.73
CA PHE A 593 30.69 1.90 -17.07
C PHE A 593 31.36 0.77 -17.86
N PHE A 594 31.75 1.03 -19.12
CA PHE A 594 32.40 0.09 -20.02
C PHE A 594 33.66 -0.53 -19.38
N ASP A 595 34.53 0.31 -18.80
CA ASP A 595 35.77 -0.09 -18.10
C ASP A 595 35.52 -0.90 -16.79
N ARG A 596 34.26 -1.10 -16.40
CA ARG A 596 33.86 -2.02 -15.32
C ARG A 596 33.19 -3.29 -15.85
N MET A 597 32.67 -3.27 -17.07
CA MET A 597 31.95 -4.35 -17.74
C MET A 597 32.87 -5.21 -18.62
N ASP A 598 34.00 -4.65 -19.06
CA ASP A 598 35.14 -5.36 -19.64
C ASP A 598 36.22 -5.59 -18.53
N PRO A 599 36.15 -6.71 -17.78
CA PRO A 599 37.17 -7.08 -16.80
C PRO A 599 38.43 -7.67 -17.43
N ASN A 600 38.40 -8.05 -18.71
CA ASN A 600 39.51 -8.69 -19.41
C ASN A 600 40.47 -7.67 -20.03
N GLY A 601 39.96 -6.49 -20.38
CA GLY A 601 40.66 -5.34 -20.93
C GLY A 601 40.87 -5.36 -22.45
N ASP A 602 40.09 -6.14 -23.22
CA ASP A 602 40.23 -6.22 -24.68
C ASP A 602 39.51 -5.09 -25.45
N GLY A 603 38.70 -4.27 -24.76
CA GLY A 603 38.00 -3.12 -25.34
C GLY A 603 36.62 -3.43 -25.92
N PHE A 604 36.15 -4.66 -25.76
CA PHE A 604 34.83 -5.13 -26.16
C PHE A 604 34.11 -5.72 -24.94
N ILE A 605 32.78 -5.84 -25.03
CA ILE A 605 31.99 -6.60 -24.04
C ILE A 605 31.38 -7.78 -24.78
N ASP A 606 31.66 -9.00 -24.33
CA ASP A 606 31.06 -10.22 -24.89
C ASP A 606 30.02 -10.89 -23.98
N GLN A 607 29.25 -11.82 -24.55
CA GLN A 607 28.15 -12.49 -23.87
C GLN A 607 28.58 -13.24 -22.60
N ALA A 608 29.81 -13.77 -22.55
CA ALA A 608 30.31 -14.51 -21.40
C ALA A 608 30.60 -13.58 -20.21
N GLU A 609 31.07 -12.36 -20.46
CA GLU A 609 31.33 -11.35 -19.44
C GLU A 609 30.04 -10.79 -18.84
N VAL A 610 29.02 -10.59 -19.68
CA VAL A 610 27.66 -10.22 -19.24
C VAL A 610 27.05 -11.29 -18.34
N ASP A 611 27.20 -12.57 -18.70
CA ASP A 611 26.71 -13.69 -17.89
C ASP A 611 27.54 -13.93 -16.61
N GLU A 612 28.84 -13.60 -16.60
CA GLU A 612 29.65 -13.60 -15.38
C GLU A 612 29.20 -12.49 -14.41
N MET A 613 28.98 -11.26 -14.91
CA MET A 613 28.38 -10.18 -14.11
C MET A 613 27.02 -10.57 -13.55
N ARG A 614 26.15 -11.16 -14.38
CA ARG A 614 24.82 -11.63 -13.96
C ARG A 614 24.91 -12.67 -12.85
N SER A 615 25.91 -13.55 -12.91
CA SER A 615 26.19 -14.55 -11.88
C SER A 615 26.73 -13.93 -10.58
N ARG A 616 27.56 -12.89 -10.67
CA ARG A 616 28.11 -12.16 -9.50
C ARG A 616 27.05 -11.29 -8.79
N PHE A 617 26.09 -10.72 -9.52
CA PHE A 617 25.09 -9.78 -8.96
C PHE A 617 23.66 -10.35 -8.80
N GLY A 618 23.37 -11.56 -9.31
CA GLY A 618 22.03 -12.17 -9.28
C GLY A 618 21.61 -12.84 -7.96
N GLY A 619 22.49 -12.90 -6.95
CA GLY A 619 22.25 -13.64 -5.70
C GLY A 619 21.54 -12.83 -4.61
N GLY A 620 20.21 -12.61 -4.72
CA GLY A 620 19.46 -11.80 -3.74
C GLY A 620 18.05 -12.31 -3.41
N ARG A 621 17.87 -12.81 -2.17
CA ARG A 621 16.59 -13.17 -1.49
C ARG A 621 15.71 -14.25 -2.14
N GLY A 622 15.90 -15.48 -1.66
CA GLY A 622 14.87 -16.53 -1.61
C GLY A 622 14.97 -17.29 -0.29
N GLY A 623 14.15 -16.93 0.72
CA GLY A 623 14.11 -17.65 1.99
C GLY A 623 13.37 -18.98 1.87
N PRO A 624 13.69 -20.01 2.68
CA PRO A 624 13.13 -21.36 2.52
C PRO A 624 11.63 -21.38 2.84
N GLY A 625 10.81 -21.64 1.81
CA GLY A 625 9.37 -21.83 1.96
C GLY A 625 9.06 -23.11 2.73
N ARG A 626 8.23 -22.99 3.79
CA ARG A 626 7.69 -24.13 4.53
C ARG A 626 6.75 -24.96 3.64
N GLY A 627 7.25 -26.05 3.08
CA GLY A 627 6.43 -27.17 2.61
C GLY A 627 6.13 -28.12 3.77
N GLY A 628 4.86 -28.32 4.11
CA GLY A 628 4.45 -29.35 5.08
C GLY A 628 4.57 -30.76 4.49
N PRO A 629 4.86 -31.80 5.30
CA PRO A 629 5.20 -33.13 4.79
C PRO A 629 3.95 -34.00 4.54
N GLU A 630 3.93 -34.72 3.41
CA GLU A 630 3.07 -35.89 3.24
C GLU A 630 3.59 -37.03 4.12
N GLY A 631 2.88 -37.31 5.22
CA GLY A 631 3.20 -38.39 6.15
C GLY A 631 2.63 -39.73 5.68
N GLY A 632 3.47 -40.78 5.67
CA GLY A 632 3.04 -42.16 5.45
C GLY A 632 2.95 -42.98 6.73
N GLY A 633 1.95 -43.88 6.81
CA GLY A 633 1.82 -44.90 7.87
C GLY A 633 1.28 -44.37 9.22
N PRO A 634 0.77 -45.26 10.12
CA PRO A 634 1.22 -46.64 10.34
C PRO A 634 0.10 -47.71 10.33
N GLY A 635 0.47 -48.98 10.57
CA GLY A 635 -0.39 -50.14 10.28
C GLY A 635 -1.11 -50.82 11.45
N SER A 636 -1.97 -51.77 11.09
CA SER A 636 -2.52 -52.89 11.88
C SER A 636 -3.07 -53.93 10.88
N GLY A 637 -3.07 -55.25 11.08
CA GLY A 637 -2.39 -56.13 12.04
C GLY A 637 -2.40 -57.58 11.48
N GLY A 638 -1.77 -58.56 12.13
CA GLY A 638 -1.97 -60.00 11.83
C GLY A 638 -3.16 -60.60 12.61
N PRO A 639 -3.40 -61.94 12.61
CA PRO A 639 -2.70 -63.02 11.90
C PRO A 639 -3.59 -64.12 11.23
N GLY A 640 -2.99 -65.00 10.42
CA GLY A 640 -3.16 -66.47 10.53
C GLY A 640 -4.34 -67.26 9.87
N GLY A 641 -4.14 -67.74 8.62
CA GLY A 641 -4.70 -68.99 8.04
C GLY A 641 -6.22 -69.08 7.78
N PRO A 642 -6.75 -70.12 7.06
CA PRO A 642 -6.14 -71.19 6.23
C PRO A 642 -6.34 -70.92 4.70
N GLY A 643 -6.07 -71.80 3.72
CA GLY A 643 -5.30 -73.06 3.68
C GLY A 643 -5.84 -74.14 2.70
N GLY A 644 -5.28 -74.25 1.48
CA GLY A 644 -5.44 -75.38 0.54
C GLY A 644 -6.27 -75.13 -0.75
N PRO A 645 -5.83 -75.68 -1.91
CA PRO A 645 -6.73 -76.07 -3.00
C PRO A 645 -6.63 -77.58 -3.31
N GLY A 646 -7.76 -78.28 -3.35
CA GLY A 646 -7.89 -79.71 -3.66
C GLY A 646 -8.88 -79.97 -4.80
N SER A 647 -8.57 -80.96 -5.64
CA SER A 647 -9.21 -81.25 -6.94
C SER A 647 -10.56 -81.99 -6.87
N GLY A 648 -11.45 -81.78 -7.86
CA GLY A 648 -12.45 -82.81 -8.24
C GLY A 648 -13.63 -82.40 -9.16
N GLY A 649 -13.58 -82.83 -10.44
CA GLY A 649 -14.76 -83.38 -11.15
C GLY A 649 -15.73 -82.46 -11.96
N PRO A 650 -16.08 -82.80 -13.22
CA PRO A 650 -17.26 -82.33 -13.97
C PRO A 650 -18.48 -83.30 -13.77
N PRO A 651 -19.66 -83.23 -14.46
CA PRO A 651 -20.02 -82.48 -15.68
C PRO A 651 -21.50 -81.96 -15.82
N ARG A 652 -21.82 -81.45 -17.03
CA ARG A 652 -23.17 -81.27 -17.66
C ARG A 652 -24.09 -80.18 -17.06
N GLU A 653 -25.00 -79.58 -17.83
CA GLU A 653 -25.53 -79.93 -19.18
C GLU A 653 -25.59 -78.70 -20.11
#